data_AF-A0A8U0IGL3-F1
#
_entry.id   AF-A0A8U0IGL3-F1
#
_cell.length_a   1.000
_cell.length_b   1.000
_cell.length_c   1.000
_cell.angle_alpha   90.00
_cell.angle_beta   90.00
_cell.angle_gamma   90.00
#
_symmetry.space_group_name_H-M   'P 1'
#
loop_
_entity.id
_entity.type
_entity.pdbx_description
1 polymer ?
#
loop_
_entity_poly.entity_id
_entity_poly.type
_entity_poly.pdbx_seq_one_letter_code
_entity_poly.pdbx_strand_id
1 'polypeptide(L)'
;MSKDTDNETPPQEQASEQGGSAFEDLGSDVEPDIADDEAVEADLLGGLDIETTEEIEIPDRLVDQVIGQDHARDVVQKAAKQRRHVMMIGTPGTGKSMLAKAMSELLPKEDLQDVLVYHNPDDGNEPKVRTVPAGKGEQIIEAHKEEARKRNQMRSFLMWVIIAIVVGYSLLIATRPLLGILAAGVIYLAFRYGSRGNDAMIPNLLVNHADQTAAPFEDATGAHAGALLGDVRHDPFQSGGMETPSHDRVEPGAIHKANKGVLFVDEINTLDIRSQQKLMTAIQEGEFSITGQSERSSGAMVQTEPVPCDFIMIAAGNMDAMENMHPALRSRIKGYGYEVYMDDTIDDTPEMRRKYTRFIAQEVEKDGRLPHFDEQAVEEVILEAQRRSGRKDHLTLKLRDLGGLVRVAGDIARAANKDQTEREDVLQAKRRSRSIEQQVADDYIERRKDYELTVNQGEVVGRVNGLAVMGEDSGIVLPVMAEVTPSQGPGEVIATGQLKEMAMEAVQNVSAIIKKFSDEDITERDVHIQFVQAGQQGVDGDSASITVATAVISALEDIPVGQDLAMTGSLSVRGDVLPVGGVTHKIEAAAKAGLDRVIIPAANEDDVMIEEEYEDQIEIIPVSHISEVLEVALAGEAEKDSLVDRLKNITGSALERQVGRSGTGSPSPQ
;
A
#
# COMPACT_ATOMS: atom_id res chain seq x y z
N MET A 1 18.78 -49.80 62.06
CA MET A 1 17.36 -50.08 62.35
C MET A 1 16.55 -49.30 61.32
N SER A 2 16.22 -49.92 60.18
CA SER A 2 14.91 -50.54 59.88
C SER A 2 13.78 -49.51 59.85
N LYS A 3 13.39 -49.03 58.67
CA LYS A 3 12.30 -49.53 57.80
C LYS A 3 10.91 -49.04 58.24
N ASP A 4 10.27 -48.21 57.42
CA ASP A 4 9.07 -48.53 56.62
C ASP A 4 8.18 -47.31 56.35
N THR A 5 7.70 -47.27 55.11
CA THR A 5 6.84 -46.29 54.43
C THR A 5 5.36 -46.66 54.51
N ASP A 6 4.53 -45.63 54.28
CA ASP A 6 3.14 -45.58 53.81
C ASP A 6 2.01 -46.21 54.67
N ASN A 7 0.97 -45.40 54.97
CA ASN A 7 -0.33 -45.55 54.31
C ASN A 7 -1.34 -44.40 54.59
N GLU A 8 -2.03 -44.01 53.52
CA GLU A 8 -3.48 -43.68 53.38
C GLU A 8 -4.18 -42.43 53.96
N THR A 9 -4.92 -41.80 53.03
CA THR A 9 -5.91 -40.69 53.02
C THR A 9 -7.18 -40.95 53.84
N PRO A 10 -8.03 -39.92 54.14
CA PRO A 10 -9.23 -39.63 53.32
C PRO A 10 -9.71 -38.14 53.39
N PRO A 11 -10.93 -37.75 52.93
CA PRO A 11 -11.41 -37.63 51.55
C PRO A 11 -11.83 -36.18 51.16
N GLN A 12 -12.00 -35.93 49.86
CA GLN A 12 -12.52 -34.68 49.26
C GLN A 12 -14.05 -34.61 49.26
N GLU A 13 -14.61 -33.42 49.53
CA GLU A 13 -15.94 -33.02 49.04
C GLU A 13 -16.03 -31.49 48.79
N GLN A 14 -16.17 -31.17 47.51
CA GLN A 14 -16.81 -30.04 46.81
C GLN A 14 -17.04 -28.68 47.50
N ALA A 15 -16.47 -27.62 46.91
CA ALA A 15 -17.11 -26.31 46.81
C ALA A 15 -16.84 -25.71 45.42
N SER A 16 -17.91 -25.19 44.82
CA SER A 16 -18.06 -24.72 43.45
C SER A 16 -17.43 -23.34 43.19
N GLU A 17 -16.58 -23.24 42.17
CA GLU A 17 -16.26 -21.98 41.49
C GLU A 17 -16.79 -22.05 40.05
N GLN A 18 -17.92 -21.37 39.81
CA GLN A 18 -18.33 -20.96 38.47
C GLN A 18 -17.84 -19.53 38.25
N GLY A 19 -17.04 -19.33 37.21
CA GLY A 19 -16.52 -18.03 36.79
C GLY A 19 -15.30 -18.14 35.89
N GLY A 20 -15.33 -19.03 34.90
CA GLY A 20 -14.24 -19.24 33.94
C GLY A 20 -14.60 -18.77 32.53
N SER A 21 -13.67 -18.02 31.93
CA SER A 21 -13.39 -17.85 30.49
C SER A 21 -14.56 -17.77 29.51
N ALA A 22 -14.85 -16.55 29.05
CA ALA A 22 -15.68 -16.29 27.87
C ALA A 22 -14.92 -15.43 26.85
N PHE A 23 -13.70 -15.80 26.45
CA PHE A 23 -12.94 -15.08 25.39
C PHE A 23 -11.93 -15.95 24.61
N GLU A 24 -11.97 -17.28 24.72
CA GLU A 24 -11.05 -18.19 24.00
C GLU A 24 -11.70 -18.97 22.83
N ASP A 25 -12.94 -18.65 22.45
CA ASP A 25 -13.64 -19.37 21.38
C ASP A 25 -14.29 -18.39 20.37
N LEU A 26 -13.43 -17.64 19.67
CA LEU A 26 -13.82 -16.85 18.51
C LEU A 26 -12.79 -17.09 17.40
N GLY A 27 -12.99 -18.20 16.70
CA GLY A 27 -12.16 -18.67 15.60
C GLY A 27 -12.12 -20.18 15.56
N SER A 28 -13.28 -20.84 15.59
CA SER A 28 -13.39 -22.29 15.36
C SER A 28 -14.18 -22.54 14.07
N ASP A 29 -13.42 -22.96 13.06
CA ASP A 29 -13.70 -23.91 11.99
C ASP A 29 -15.17 -24.13 11.61
N VAL A 30 -15.55 -23.55 10.47
CA VAL A 30 -16.57 -24.17 9.62
C VAL A 30 -15.86 -25.32 8.89
N GLU A 31 -15.93 -26.53 9.44
CA GLU A 31 -15.66 -27.75 8.66
C GLU A 31 -16.74 -27.85 7.56
N PRO A 32 -16.41 -27.77 6.26
CA PRO A 32 -17.32 -28.21 5.23
C PRO A 32 -17.37 -29.74 5.24
N ASP A 33 -18.52 -30.32 4.87
CA ASP A 33 -18.66 -31.75 4.65
C ASP A 33 -17.53 -32.27 3.73
N ILE A 34 -16.82 -33.31 4.19
CA ILE A 34 -15.60 -33.86 3.59
C ILE A 34 -15.88 -34.33 2.15
N ALA A 35 -15.61 -33.47 1.18
CA ALA A 35 -15.15 -33.87 -0.15
C ALA A 35 -13.66 -34.22 -0.05
N ASP A 36 -13.19 -35.19 -0.86
CA ASP A 36 -11.79 -35.67 -0.85
C ASP A 36 -10.79 -34.50 -0.74
N ASP A 37 -9.90 -34.54 0.26
CA ASP A 37 -8.98 -33.44 0.61
C ASP A 37 -8.14 -32.96 -0.60
N GLU A 38 -7.82 -33.84 -1.56
CA GLU A 38 -7.12 -33.50 -2.80
C GLU A 38 -7.97 -32.68 -3.79
N ALA A 39 -9.29 -32.87 -3.81
CA ALA A 39 -10.19 -32.14 -4.70
C ALA A 39 -10.40 -30.68 -4.24
N VAL A 40 -10.35 -30.44 -2.92
CA VAL A 40 -10.50 -29.09 -2.33
C VAL A 40 -9.24 -28.25 -2.52
N GLU A 41 -8.05 -28.86 -2.54
CA GLU A 41 -6.80 -28.14 -2.83
C GLU A 41 -6.69 -27.67 -4.29
N ALA A 42 -7.28 -28.42 -5.23
CA ALA A 42 -7.31 -28.04 -6.65
C ALA A 42 -8.41 -27.02 -6.99
N ASP A 43 -9.42 -26.87 -6.14
CA ASP A 43 -10.55 -25.96 -6.35
C ASP A 43 -10.16 -24.49 -6.12
N LEU A 44 -10.34 -23.66 -7.14
CA LEU A 44 -10.06 -22.22 -7.08
C LEU A 44 -10.99 -21.46 -6.13
N LEU A 45 -12.17 -21.99 -5.83
CA LEU A 45 -13.07 -21.44 -4.81
C LEU A 45 -12.81 -22.01 -3.40
N GLY A 46 -11.87 -22.95 -3.28
CA GLY A 46 -11.50 -23.58 -2.02
C GLY A 46 -12.64 -24.39 -1.40
N GLY A 47 -13.51 -25.00 -2.20
CA GLY A 47 -14.65 -25.81 -1.76
C GLY A 47 -15.93 -25.02 -1.50
N LEU A 48 -16.03 -23.77 -1.98
CA LEU A 48 -17.29 -23.03 -1.96
C LEU A 48 -18.15 -23.38 -3.17
N ASP A 49 -19.39 -23.77 -2.92
CA ASP A 49 -20.42 -23.96 -3.94
C ASP A 49 -21.32 -22.71 -3.95
N ILE A 50 -21.11 -21.82 -4.92
CA ILE A 50 -21.87 -20.56 -5.07
C ILE A 50 -22.27 -20.35 -6.52
N GLU A 51 -23.48 -19.83 -6.77
CA GLU A 51 -23.82 -19.33 -8.11
C GLU A 51 -23.29 -17.91 -8.28
N THR A 52 -23.36 -17.09 -7.22
CA THR A 52 -22.90 -15.70 -7.24
C THR A 52 -22.31 -15.19 -5.93
N THR A 53 -21.58 -14.07 -6.00
CA THR A 53 -21.11 -13.36 -4.82
C THR A 53 -22.21 -12.69 -3.97
N GLU A 54 -23.49 -12.73 -4.37
CA GLU A 54 -24.61 -12.26 -3.54
C GLU A 54 -24.82 -13.17 -2.32
N GLU A 55 -24.45 -14.45 -2.45
CA GLU A 55 -24.60 -15.47 -1.40
C GLU A 55 -23.51 -15.39 -0.32
N ILE A 56 -22.49 -14.56 -0.52
CA ILE A 56 -21.33 -14.48 0.36
C ILE A 56 -21.60 -13.52 1.52
N GLU A 57 -21.55 -14.05 2.75
CA GLU A 57 -21.69 -13.26 3.96
C GLU A 57 -20.46 -12.36 4.21
N ILE A 58 -20.72 -11.06 4.37
CA ILE A 58 -19.70 -10.05 4.67
C ILE A 58 -19.76 -9.69 6.15
N PRO A 59 -18.66 -9.86 6.92
CA PRO A 59 -18.64 -9.50 8.33
C PRO A 59 -18.92 -8.01 8.56
N ASP A 60 -19.73 -7.67 9.57
CA ASP A 60 -20.06 -6.27 9.92
C ASP A 60 -18.84 -5.43 10.31
N ARG A 61 -17.85 -6.05 10.96
CA ARG A 61 -16.70 -5.36 11.55
C ARG A 61 -15.56 -5.26 10.55
N LEU A 62 -15.00 -4.06 10.36
CA LEU A 62 -13.91 -3.84 9.40
C LEU A 62 -12.66 -4.67 9.71
N VAL A 63 -12.39 -4.95 11.00
CA VAL A 63 -11.23 -5.77 11.40
C VAL A 63 -11.31 -7.21 10.90
N ASP A 64 -12.54 -7.74 10.77
CA ASP A 64 -12.81 -9.12 10.36
C ASP A 64 -12.90 -9.23 8.82
N GLN A 65 -13.06 -8.09 8.14
CA GLN A 65 -12.99 -7.96 6.68
C GLN A 65 -11.56 -7.96 6.15
N VAL A 66 -10.53 -7.66 6.97
CA VAL A 66 -9.12 -7.65 6.55
C VAL A 66 -8.68 -9.04 6.06
N ILE A 67 -7.96 -9.07 4.94
CA ILE A 67 -7.56 -10.30 4.24
C ILE A 67 -6.05 -10.45 4.28
N GLY A 68 -5.58 -11.60 4.75
CA GLY A 68 -4.18 -12.03 4.69
C GLY A 68 -3.16 -11.18 5.45
N GLN A 69 -3.62 -10.26 6.31
CA GLN A 69 -2.76 -9.42 7.15
C GLN A 69 -2.92 -9.79 8.63
N ASP A 70 -2.83 -11.09 8.95
CA ASP A 70 -3.17 -11.62 10.29
C ASP A 70 -2.28 -11.05 11.39
N HIS A 71 -0.97 -10.93 11.14
CA HIS A 71 -0.03 -10.32 12.08
C HIS A 71 -0.36 -8.84 12.32
N ALA A 72 -0.59 -8.07 11.25
CA ALA A 72 -0.95 -6.65 11.34
C ALA A 72 -2.28 -6.45 12.08
N ARG A 73 -3.27 -7.30 11.80
CA ARG A 73 -4.58 -7.32 12.48
C ARG A 73 -4.42 -7.54 13.98
N ASP A 74 -3.67 -8.56 14.39
CA ASP A 74 -3.41 -8.86 15.81
C ASP A 74 -2.70 -7.69 16.52
N VAL A 75 -1.70 -7.10 15.87
CA VAL A 75 -1.00 -5.91 16.38
C VAL A 75 -1.96 -4.73 16.57
N VAL A 76 -2.83 -4.44 15.59
CA VAL A 76 -3.82 -3.37 15.68
C VAL A 76 -4.82 -3.63 16.81
N GLN A 77 -5.29 -4.87 16.98
CA GLN A 77 -6.19 -5.23 18.09
C GLN A 77 -5.53 -5.05 19.46
N LYS A 78 -4.28 -5.49 19.62
CA LYS A 78 -3.50 -5.29 20.86
C LYS A 78 -3.25 -3.81 21.12
N ALA A 79 -2.90 -3.07 20.08
CA ALA A 79 -2.67 -1.64 20.15
C ALA A 79 -3.93 -0.87 20.57
N ALA A 80 -5.11 -1.26 20.06
CA ALA A 80 -6.38 -0.62 20.41
C ALA A 80 -6.71 -0.81 21.89
N LYS A 81 -6.60 -2.05 22.39
CA LYS A 81 -6.83 -2.40 23.80
C LYS A 81 -5.90 -1.64 24.75
N GLN A 82 -4.65 -1.41 24.34
CA GLN A 82 -3.62 -0.78 25.16
C GLN A 82 -3.44 0.72 24.90
N ARG A 83 -4.21 1.30 23.97
CA ARG A 83 -4.07 2.68 23.47
C ARG A 83 -2.63 3.01 23.02
N ARG A 84 -2.05 2.14 22.20
CA ARG A 84 -0.66 2.23 21.70
C ARG A 84 -0.61 2.71 20.26
N HIS A 85 0.37 3.55 19.91
CA HIS A 85 0.59 3.98 18.52
C HIS A 85 1.08 2.83 17.65
N VAL A 86 0.81 2.91 16.34
CA VAL A 86 1.23 1.90 15.36
C VAL A 86 1.91 2.59 14.19
N MET A 87 2.97 1.98 13.66
CA MET A 87 3.55 2.32 12.36
C MET A 87 3.40 1.14 11.42
N MET A 88 2.78 1.35 10.26
CA MET A 88 2.60 0.34 9.21
C MET A 88 3.43 0.72 7.98
N ILE A 89 4.38 -0.14 7.63
CA ILE A 89 5.26 0.05 6.47
C ILE A 89 4.97 -1.03 5.45
N GLY A 90 4.71 -0.65 4.19
CA GLY A 90 4.53 -1.62 3.12
C GLY A 90 3.95 -0.97 1.87
N THR A 91 3.83 -1.74 0.79
CA THR A 91 3.45 -1.16 -0.50
C THR A 91 2.03 -0.55 -0.48
N PRO A 92 1.71 0.37 -1.39
CA PRO A 92 0.36 0.91 -1.53
C PRO A 92 -0.65 -0.20 -1.84
N GLY A 93 -1.83 -0.15 -1.21
CA GLY A 93 -2.91 -1.10 -1.49
C GLY A 93 -2.95 -2.37 -0.64
N THR A 94 -2.05 -2.51 0.34
CA THR A 94 -1.97 -3.63 1.32
C THR A 94 -2.93 -3.53 2.50
N GLY A 95 -3.81 -2.51 2.54
CA GLY A 95 -4.84 -2.38 3.59
C GLY A 95 -4.48 -1.51 4.80
N LYS A 96 -3.38 -0.72 4.75
CA LYS A 96 -2.97 0.21 5.84
C LYS A 96 -4.11 1.09 6.36
N SER A 97 -4.82 1.80 5.47
CA SER A 97 -5.95 2.67 5.84
C SER A 97 -7.16 1.87 6.38
N MET A 98 -7.41 0.67 5.85
CA MET A 98 -8.50 -0.19 6.32
C MET A 98 -8.25 -0.67 7.76
N LEU A 99 -7.03 -1.13 8.06
CA LEU A 99 -6.63 -1.48 9.43
C LEU A 99 -6.72 -0.29 10.38
N ALA A 100 -6.34 0.90 9.91
CA ALA A 100 -6.44 2.11 10.68
C ALA A 100 -7.89 2.48 11.03
N LYS A 101 -8.79 2.36 10.05
CA LYS A 101 -10.22 2.57 10.26
C LYS A 101 -10.82 1.49 11.16
N ALA A 102 -10.45 0.23 10.98
CA ALA A 102 -10.85 -0.88 11.83
C ALA A 102 -10.46 -0.66 13.29
N MET A 103 -9.28 -0.06 13.54
CA MET A 103 -8.84 0.30 14.90
C MET A 103 -9.83 1.24 15.60
N SER A 104 -10.44 2.19 14.89
CA SER A 104 -11.40 3.14 15.48
C SER A 104 -12.68 2.45 15.97
N GLU A 105 -13.11 1.38 15.33
CA GLU A 105 -14.27 0.57 15.73
C GLU A 105 -14.00 -0.27 16.99
N LEU A 106 -12.73 -0.54 17.29
CA LEU A 106 -12.29 -1.29 18.46
C LEU A 106 -12.16 -0.43 19.72
N LEU A 107 -12.20 0.91 19.59
CA LEU A 107 -12.02 1.82 20.71
C LEU A 107 -13.31 2.02 21.53
N PRO A 108 -13.19 2.21 22.85
CA PRO A 108 -14.35 2.43 23.71
C PRO A 108 -15.01 3.78 23.40
N LYS A 109 -16.35 3.78 23.31
CA LYS A 109 -17.18 4.95 22.96
C LYS A 109 -17.57 5.81 24.16
N GLU A 110 -17.49 5.25 25.37
CA GLU A 110 -18.02 5.86 26.60
C GLU A 110 -17.24 7.12 27.04
N ASP A 111 -16.06 7.35 26.45
CA ASP A 111 -15.14 8.43 26.80
C ASP A 111 -15.14 9.61 25.81
N LEU A 112 -16.07 9.66 24.84
CA LEU A 112 -16.11 10.75 23.85
C LEU A 112 -16.52 12.09 24.48
N GLN A 113 -15.85 13.17 24.05
CA GLN A 113 -15.96 14.50 24.62
C GLN A 113 -16.14 15.58 23.55
N ASP A 114 -17.09 16.48 23.73
CA ASP A 114 -17.16 17.71 22.96
C ASP A 114 -16.17 18.73 23.53
N VAL A 115 -15.56 19.53 22.66
CA VAL A 115 -14.60 20.57 23.03
C VAL A 115 -15.19 21.94 22.71
N LEU A 116 -15.26 22.80 23.72
CA LEU A 116 -15.76 24.17 23.61
C LEU A 116 -14.62 25.17 23.88
N VAL A 117 -14.60 26.26 23.13
CA VAL A 117 -13.68 27.38 23.34
C VAL A 117 -14.45 28.63 23.74
N TYR A 118 -14.07 29.21 24.87
CA TYR A 118 -14.70 30.36 25.50
C TYR A 118 -13.83 31.61 25.37
N HIS A 119 -14.49 32.76 25.27
CA HIS A 119 -13.83 34.05 25.46
C HIS A 119 -13.18 34.11 26.84
N ASN A 120 -11.92 34.56 26.90
CA ASN A 120 -11.22 34.81 28.15
C ASN A 120 -11.27 36.32 28.47
N PRO A 121 -11.98 36.75 29.54
CA PRO A 121 -12.05 38.16 29.92
C PRO A 121 -10.74 38.74 30.44
N ASP A 122 -9.82 37.89 30.92
CA ASP A 122 -8.56 38.30 31.52
C ASP A 122 -7.48 38.54 30.43
N ASP A 123 -7.46 37.68 29.42
CA ASP A 123 -6.61 37.81 28.22
C ASP A 123 -7.34 37.33 26.95
N GLY A 124 -7.74 38.26 26.09
CA GLY A 124 -8.46 37.95 24.85
C GLY A 124 -7.64 37.16 23.81
N ASN A 125 -6.31 37.07 23.96
CA ASN A 125 -5.45 36.26 23.12
C ASN A 125 -5.26 34.83 23.64
N GLU A 126 -5.76 34.52 24.83
CA GLU A 126 -5.73 33.18 25.42
C GLU A 126 -7.15 32.63 25.64
N PRO A 127 -7.86 32.18 24.58
CA PRO A 127 -9.18 31.56 24.73
C PRO A 127 -9.16 30.35 25.68
N LYS A 128 -10.18 30.24 26.54
CA LYS A 128 -10.31 29.15 27.51
C LYS A 128 -10.92 27.92 26.88
N VAL A 129 -10.40 26.74 27.21
CA VAL A 129 -10.87 25.47 26.66
C VAL A 129 -11.64 24.69 27.71
N ARG A 130 -12.76 24.09 27.32
CA ARG A 130 -13.56 23.25 28.21
C ARG A 130 -14.07 22.02 27.48
N THR A 131 -13.87 20.85 28.08
CA THR A 131 -14.46 19.60 27.62
C THR A 131 -15.77 19.30 28.34
N VAL A 132 -16.70 18.68 27.62
CA VAL A 132 -17.94 18.14 28.16
C VAL A 132 -18.21 16.78 27.53
N PRO A 133 -18.98 15.88 28.17
CA PRO A 133 -19.42 14.64 27.52
C PRO A 133 -20.10 14.91 26.18
N ALA A 134 -19.90 14.02 25.20
CA ALA A 134 -20.48 14.12 23.87
C ALA A 134 -22.00 14.41 23.90
N GLY A 135 -22.45 15.32 23.03
CA GLY A 135 -23.84 15.78 22.93
C GLY A 135 -24.22 16.92 23.88
N LYS A 136 -23.42 17.21 24.93
CA LYS A 136 -23.68 18.36 25.81
C LYS A 136 -23.19 19.68 25.21
N GLY A 137 -22.24 19.66 24.27
CA GLY A 137 -21.73 20.87 23.62
C GLY A 137 -22.83 21.64 22.89
N GLU A 138 -23.67 20.93 22.14
CA GLU A 138 -24.80 21.53 21.41
C GLU A 138 -25.83 22.16 22.36
N GLN A 139 -26.17 21.47 23.45
CA GLN A 139 -27.11 21.98 24.46
C GLN A 139 -26.60 23.28 25.11
N ILE A 140 -25.30 23.35 25.39
CA ILE A 140 -24.66 24.55 25.96
C ILE A 140 -24.75 25.71 24.97
N ILE A 141 -24.44 25.46 23.70
CA ILE A 141 -24.47 26.50 22.66
C ILE A 141 -25.89 26.99 22.39
N GLU A 142 -26.87 26.08 22.37
CA GLU A 142 -28.27 26.45 22.21
C GLU A 142 -28.76 27.31 23.38
N ALA A 143 -28.41 26.95 24.62
CA ALA A 143 -28.73 27.75 25.80
C ALA A 143 -28.12 29.17 25.72
N HIS A 144 -26.84 29.29 25.34
CA HIS A 144 -26.19 30.60 25.15
C HIS A 144 -26.81 31.41 24.00
N LYS A 145 -27.18 30.76 22.88
CA LYS A 145 -27.89 31.41 21.76
C LYS A 145 -29.26 31.92 22.19
N GLU A 146 -30.01 31.16 22.98
CA GLU A 146 -31.29 31.60 23.52
C GLU A 146 -31.14 32.79 24.47
N GLU A 147 -30.17 32.75 25.38
CA GLU A 147 -29.88 33.86 26.28
C GLU A 147 -29.51 35.13 25.51
N ALA A 148 -28.66 35.01 24.49
CA ALA A 148 -28.30 36.12 23.60
C ALA A 148 -29.54 36.67 22.87
N ARG A 149 -30.39 35.81 22.30
CA ARG A 149 -31.66 36.20 21.65
C ARG A 149 -32.59 36.93 22.62
N LYS A 150 -32.81 36.40 23.83
CA LYS A 150 -33.64 37.03 24.88
C LYS A 150 -33.11 38.41 25.27
N ARG A 151 -31.79 38.55 25.43
CA ARG A 151 -31.13 39.85 25.71
C ARG A 151 -31.32 40.85 24.58
N ASN A 152 -31.12 40.42 23.33
CA ASN A 152 -31.30 41.25 22.13
C ASN A 152 -32.76 41.67 21.94
N GLN A 153 -33.73 40.77 22.20
CA GLN A 153 -35.15 41.07 22.20
C GLN A 153 -35.52 42.09 23.30
N MET A 154 -35.03 41.92 24.52
CA MET A 154 -35.30 42.84 25.63
C MET A 154 -34.71 44.24 25.38
N ARG A 155 -33.50 44.33 24.79
CA ARG A 155 -32.92 45.62 24.36
C ARG A 155 -33.70 46.25 23.23
N SER A 156 -34.10 45.48 22.22
CA SER A 156 -34.92 45.97 21.12
C SER A 156 -36.27 46.48 21.63
N PHE A 157 -36.86 45.77 22.59
CA PHE A 157 -38.08 46.19 23.28
C PHE A 157 -37.86 47.49 24.05
N LEU A 158 -36.80 47.60 24.87
CA LEU A 158 -36.46 48.83 25.58
C LEU A 158 -36.23 50.01 24.64
N MET A 159 -35.54 49.79 23.52
CA MET A 159 -35.33 50.80 22.47
C MET A 159 -36.66 51.30 21.91
N TRP A 160 -37.58 50.39 21.56
CA TRP A 160 -38.91 50.77 21.07
C TRP A 160 -39.73 51.52 22.11
N VAL A 161 -39.63 51.15 23.40
CA VAL A 161 -40.26 51.88 24.51
C VAL A 161 -39.70 53.30 24.62
N ILE A 162 -38.37 53.48 24.58
CA ILE A 162 -37.72 54.79 24.63
C ILE A 162 -38.15 55.65 23.42
N ILE A 163 -38.15 55.08 22.22
CA ILE A 163 -38.60 55.76 20.99
C ILE A 163 -40.07 56.20 21.14
N ALA A 164 -40.95 55.33 21.64
CA ALA A 164 -42.36 55.64 21.84
C ALA A 164 -42.58 56.78 22.85
N ILE A 165 -41.81 56.81 23.95
CA ILE A 165 -41.85 57.89 24.95
C ILE A 165 -41.41 59.22 24.33
N VAL A 166 -40.30 59.23 23.59
CA VAL A 166 -39.74 60.45 22.98
C VAL A 166 -40.68 61.02 21.91
N VAL A 167 -41.24 60.15 21.06
CA VAL A 167 -42.20 60.53 20.02
C VAL A 167 -43.52 60.98 20.65
N GLY A 168 -44.02 60.27 21.66
CA GLY A 168 -45.24 60.63 22.40
C GLY A 168 -45.14 61.98 23.12
N TYR A 169 -44.02 62.25 23.80
CA TYR A 169 -43.75 63.54 24.43
C TYR A 169 -43.69 64.68 23.39
N SER A 170 -43.04 64.43 22.25
CA SER A 170 -42.92 65.40 21.16
C SER A 170 -44.28 65.75 20.52
N LEU A 171 -45.17 64.76 20.37
CA LEU A 171 -46.52 64.91 19.81
C LEU A 171 -47.50 65.56 20.77
N LEU A 172 -47.54 65.14 22.04
CA LEU A 172 -48.57 65.54 23.00
C LEU A 172 -48.23 66.81 23.77
N ILE A 173 -46.95 67.06 24.09
CA ILE A 173 -46.54 68.15 24.99
C ILE A 173 -45.83 69.25 24.19
N ALA A 174 -44.86 68.89 23.36
CA ALA A 174 -44.02 69.88 22.68
C ALA A 174 -44.61 70.42 21.36
N THR A 175 -45.62 69.76 20.78
CA THR A 175 -46.28 70.11 19.50
C THR A 175 -45.32 70.29 18.31
N ARG A 176 -44.16 69.60 18.32
CA ARG A 176 -43.12 69.69 17.28
C ARG A 176 -42.78 68.31 16.71
N PRO A 177 -43.63 67.73 15.84
CA PRO A 177 -43.51 66.33 15.42
C PRO A 177 -42.20 66.01 14.68
N LEU A 178 -41.66 66.97 13.92
CA LEU A 178 -40.40 66.82 13.19
C LEU A 178 -39.19 66.54 14.11
N LEU A 179 -39.13 67.20 15.27
CA LEU A 179 -38.04 66.99 16.23
C LEU A 179 -38.12 65.62 16.91
N GLY A 180 -39.33 65.11 17.16
CA GLY A 180 -39.52 63.77 17.73
C GLY A 180 -39.10 62.66 16.77
N ILE A 181 -39.40 62.80 15.48
CA ILE A 181 -38.98 61.84 14.44
C ILE A 181 -37.46 61.85 14.29
N LEU A 182 -36.83 63.02 14.28
CA LEU A 182 -35.37 63.14 14.21
C LEU A 182 -34.71 62.47 15.43
N ALA A 183 -35.21 62.74 16.65
CA ALA A 183 -34.70 62.13 17.87
C ALA A 183 -34.87 60.61 17.89
N ALA A 184 -36.01 60.09 17.42
CA ALA A 184 -36.23 58.65 17.25
C ALA A 184 -35.23 58.01 16.28
N GLY A 185 -34.94 58.69 15.15
CA GLY A 185 -33.94 58.25 14.19
C GLY A 185 -32.52 58.18 14.78
N VAL A 186 -32.14 59.18 15.60
CA VAL A 186 -30.84 59.20 16.30
C VAL A 186 -30.76 58.07 17.34
N ILE A 187 -31.81 57.85 18.13
CA ILE A 187 -31.86 56.77 19.13
C ILE A 187 -31.78 55.40 18.45
N TYR A 188 -32.53 55.20 17.37
CA TYR A 188 -32.46 53.98 16.58
C TYR A 188 -31.06 53.74 16.02
N LEU A 189 -30.41 54.77 15.46
CA LEU A 189 -29.05 54.66 14.95
C LEU A 189 -28.04 54.35 16.07
N ALA A 190 -28.15 55.01 17.22
CA ALA A 190 -27.29 54.79 18.37
C ALA A 190 -27.41 53.36 18.93
N PHE A 191 -28.64 52.85 19.08
CA PHE A 191 -28.87 51.46 19.50
C PHE A 191 -28.40 50.46 18.44
N ARG A 192 -28.59 50.76 17.15
CA ARG A 192 -28.14 49.91 16.05
C ARG A 192 -26.62 49.82 15.96
N TYR A 193 -25.89 50.91 16.18
CA TYR A 193 -24.43 50.91 16.23
C TYR A 193 -23.88 50.25 17.51
N GLY A 194 -24.53 50.45 18.66
CA GLY A 194 -24.13 49.82 19.93
C GLY A 194 -24.45 48.32 20.05
N SER A 195 -25.22 47.74 19.12
CA SER A 195 -25.68 46.34 19.21
C SER A 195 -24.78 45.32 18.54
N ARG A 196 -23.70 45.71 17.84
CA ARG A 196 -22.90 44.79 17.01
C ARG A 196 -21.88 43.92 17.77
N GLY A 197 -21.55 44.25 19.02
CA GLY A 197 -20.47 43.57 19.77
C GLY A 197 -20.91 42.49 20.76
N ASN A 198 -22.17 42.05 20.77
CA ASN A 198 -22.72 41.31 21.92
C ASN A 198 -23.12 39.84 21.65
N ASP A 199 -23.18 39.40 20.39
CA ASP A 199 -23.24 37.97 20.05
C ASP A 199 -21.87 37.28 20.25
N ALA A 200 -20.84 38.10 20.53
CA ALA A 200 -19.42 37.82 20.77
C ALA A 200 -19.06 36.99 22.03
N MET A 201 -20.04 36.42 22.74
CA MET A 201 -19.79 35.61 23.94
C MET A 201 -20.38 34.20 23.86
N ILE A 202 -20.89 33.81 22.70
CA ILE A 202 -21.32 32.42 22.49
C ILE A 202 -20.05 31.57 22.37
N PRO A 203 -19.92 30.47 23.13
CA PRO A 203 -18.77 29.58 23.01
C PRO A 203 -18.71 28.95 21.61
N ASN A 204 -17.49 28.74 21.11
CA ASN A 204 -17.26 28.06 19.84
C ASN A 204 -17.24 26.54 20.08
N LEU A 205 -18.07 25.76 19.36
CA LEU A 205 -17.97 24.30 19.37
C LEU A 205 -16.81 23.90 18.48
N LEU A 206 -15.70 23.53 19.09
CA LEU A 206 -14.50 23.21 18.34
C LEU A 206 -14.54 21.78 17.82
N VAL A 207 -14.93 20.83 18.67
CA VAL A 207 -15.08 19.41 18.32
C VAL A 207 -16.44 18.93 18.84
N ASN A 208 -17.20 18.22 17.99
CA ASN A 208 -18.52 17.69 18.28
C ASN A 208 -18.58 16.20 17.96
N HIS A 209 -18.96 15.38 18.93
CA HIS A 209 -19.10 13.93 18.77
C HIS A 209 -20.54 13.44 19.06
N ALA A 210 -21.54 14.33 19.07
CA ALA A 210 -22.93 13.99 19.41
C ALA A 210 -23.52 12.83 18.58
N ASP A 211 -23.26 12.80 17.27
CA ASP A 211 -23.86 11.83 16.33
C ASP A 211 -22.95 10.63 16.02
N GLN A 212 -21.80 10.50 16.68
CA GLN A 212 -20.83 9.47 16.32
C GLN A 212 -21.18 8.10 16.90
N THR A 213 -21.23 7.10 16.03
CA THR A 213 -21.49 5.70 16.40
C THR A 213 -20.21 4.91 16.70
N ALA A 214 -19.04 5.44 16.38
CA ALA A 214 -17.72 4.86 16.64
C ALA A 214 -16.74 5.95 17.10
N ALA A 215 -15.56 5.56 17.60
CA ALA A 215 -14.54 6.54 17.93
C ALA A 215 -14.08 7.30 16.67
N PRO A 216 -13.64 8.56 16.79
CA PRO A 216 -13.21 9.36 15.64
C PRO A 216 -12.12 8.65 14.83
N PHE A 217 -12.21 8.72 13.52
CA PHE A 217 -11.14 8.36 12.60
C PHE A 217 -10.83 9.59 11.75
N GLU A 218 -9.67 10.21 11.98
CA GLU A 218 -9.23 11.37 11.23
C GLU A 218 -8.04 11.01 10.35
N ASP A 219 -8.25 11.08 9.04
CA ASP A 219 -7.19 10.94 8.05
C ASP A 219 -6.53 12.30 7.81
N ALA A 220 -5.28 12.44 8.23
CA ALA A 220 -4.47 13.63 8.06
C ALA A 220 -3.33 13.44 7.06
N THR A 221 -3.46 12.45 6.16
CA THR A 221 -2.53 12.23 5.05
C THR A 221 -2.41 13.49 4.19
N GLY A 222 -1.19 13.98 3.99
CA GLY A 222 -0.91 15.20 3.21
C GLY A 222 -1.41 16.51 3.84
N ALA A 223 -1.83 16.51 5.12
CA ALA A 223 -2.35 17.70 5.77
C ALA A 223 -1.29 18.80 5.95
N HIS A 224 -1.64 20.04 5.62
CA HIS A 224 -0.82 21.20 5.98
C HIS A 224 -0.88 21.50 7.48
N ALA A 225 0.09 22.25 8.00
CA ALA A 225 0.24 22.52 9.44
C ALA A 225 -1.05 22.99 10.13
N GLY A 226 -1.83 23.89 9.53
CA GLY A 226 -3.10 24.38 10.10
C GLY A 226 -4.19 23.32 10.15
N ALA A 227 -4.29 22.49 9.10
CA ALA A 227 -5.25 21.38 9.07
C ALA A 227 -4.88 20.27 10.05
N LEU A 228 -3.59 20.02 10.29
CA LEU A 228 -3.11 19.02 11.25
C LEU A 228 -3.19 19.52 12.70
N LEU A 229 -2.71 20.72 12.97
CA LEU A 229 -2.40 21.25 14.31
C LEU A 229 -3.36 22.36 14.77
N GLY A 230 -4.33 22.75 13.95
CA GLY A 230 -5.26 23.84 14.22
C GLY A 230 -4.71 25.19 13.78
N ASP A 231 -5.61 26.15 13.62
CA ASP A 231 -5.29 27.51 13.18
C ASP A 231 -6.22 28.53 13.85
N VAL A 232 -5.83 29.81 13.80
CA VAL A 232 -6.67 30.92 14.21
C VAL A 232 -6.81 31.88 13.04
N ARG A 233 -8.06 32.07 12.59
CA ARG A 233 -8.37 32.91 11.44
C ARG A 233 -7.88 34.34 11.63
N HIS A 234 -7.43 34.96 10.53
CA HIS A 234 -7.07 36.38 10.52
C HIS A 234 -8.29 37.26 10.78
N ASP A 235 -8.15 38.20 11.72
CA ASP A 235 -9.10 39.31 11.85
C ASP A 235 -8.55 40.56 11.16
N PRO A 236 -9.20 41.08 10.10
CA PRO A 236 -8.82 42.33 9.46
C PRO A 236 -9.19 43.58 10.28
N PHE A 237 -10.06 43.46 11.29
CA PHE A 237 -10.55 44.57 12.10
C PHE A 237 -9.89 44.61 13.49
N GLN A 238 -8.56 44.69 13.54
CA GLN A 238 -7.73 44.69 14.77
C GLN A 238 -7.80 45.98 15.61
N SER A 239 -8.69 46.92 15.27
CA SER A 239 -8.85 48.16 16.01
C SER A 239 -10.23 48.78 15.81
N GLY A 240 -10.76 49.43 16.85
CA GLY A 240 -12.00 50.19 16.79
C GLY A 240 -13.26 49.47 17.28
N GLY A 241 -13.13 48.36 18.03
CA GLY A 241 -14.25 47.70 18.70
C GLY A 241 -15.20 46.92 17.77
N MET A 242 -14.72 46.60 16.55
CA MET A 242 -15.40 45.73 15.58
C MET A 242 -14.65 44.41 15.37
N GLU A 243 -13.79 44.05 16.32
CA GLU A 243 -12.96 42.86 16.25
C GLU A 243 -13.84 41.61 16.42
N THR A 244 -13.48 40.54 15.72
CA THR A 244 -14.07 39.23 15.93
C THR A 244 -13.35 38.58 17.11
N PRO A 245 -14.08 38.18 18.17
CA PRO A 245 -13.48 37.55 19.33
C PRO A 245 -12.56 36.39 18.95
N SER A 246 -11.41 36.30 19.63
CA SER A 246 -10.39 35.31 19.29
C SER A 246 -10.91 33.88 19.40
N HIS A 247 -11.76 33.55 20.38
CA HIS A 247 -12.32 32.21 20.57
C HIS A 247 -13.23 31.76 19.41
N ASP A 248 -13.93 32.68 18.75
CA ASP A 248 -14.76 32.40 17.57
C ASP A 248 -13.93 32.17 16.30
N ARG A 249 -12.65 32.55 16.32
CA ARG A 249 -11.70 32.41 15.20
C ARG A 249 -10.87 31.14 15.25
N VAL A 250 -10.91 30.41 16.36
CA VAL A 250 -10.16 29.15 16.56
C VAL A 250 -10.77 28.04 15.71
N GLU A 251 -9.92 27.30 15.01
CA GLU A 251 -10.27 26.14 14.20
C GLU A 251 -9.49 24.90 14.64
N PRO A 252 -10.16 23.73 14.80
CA PRO A 252 -9.48 22.51 15.23
C PRO A 252 -8.60 21.94 14.12
N GLY A 253 -7.40 21.50 14.51
CA GLY A 253 -6.61 20.55 13.72
C GLY A 253 -7.12 19.11 13.81
N ALA A 254 -6.68 18.27 12.88
CA ALA A 254 -6.95 16.83 12.86
C ALA A 254 -6.57 16.13 14.17
N ILE A 255 -5.48 16.56 14.83
CA ILE A 255 -5.10 16.02 16.14
C ILE A 255 -6.20 16.18 17.21
N HIS A 256 -6.95 17.29 17.17
CA HIS A 256 -8.00 17.57 18.15
C HIS A 256 -9.30 16.84 17.78
N LYS A 257 -9.59 16.75 16.48
CA LYS A 257 -10.75 15.97 16.00
C LYS A 257 -10.57 14.48 16.27
N ALA A 258 -9.33 13.99 16.27
CA ALA A 258 -8.96 12.62 16.59
C ALA A 258 -8.94 12.34 18.10
N ASN A 259 -9.25 13.32 18.96
CA ASN A 259 -9.23 13.14 20.41
C ASN A 259 -10.10 11.94 20.81
N LYS A 260 -9.55 11.04 21.62
CA LYS A 260 -10.12 9.75 22.03
C LYS A 260 -10.35 8.72 20.91
N GLY A 261 -9.97 9.04 19.67
CA GLY A 261 -10.04 8.17 18.51
C GLY A 261 -8.68 7.85 17.90
N VAL A 262 -8.66 7.76 16.57
CA VAL A 262 -7.51 7.41 15.73
C VAL A 262 -7.13 8.59 14.85
N LEU A 263 -5.83 8.91 14.83
CA LEU A 263 -5.22 9.81 13.85
C LEU A 263 -4.41 8.98 12.86
N PHE A 264 -4.87 8.90 11.62
CA PHE A 264 -4.17 8.22 10.54
C PHE A 264 -3.35 9.20 9.72
N VAL A 265 -2.09 8.88 9.45
CA VAL A 265 -1.21 9.69 8.61
C VAL A 265 -0.42 8.76 7.70
N ASP A 266 -0.89 8.58 6.46
CA ASP A 266 -0.08 7.94 5.42
C ASP A 266 0.97 8.93 4.87
N GLU A 267 2.02 8.37 4.28
CA GLU A 267 3.17 9.13 3.77
C GLU A 267 3.69 10.15 4.80
N ILE A 268 3.84 9.72 6.05
CA ILE A 268 4.24 10.55 7.19
C ILE A 268 5.55 11.36 6.97
N ASN A 269 6.42 10.89 6.08
CA ASN A 269 7.63 11.58 5.64
C ASN A 269 7.37 12.85 4.81
N THR A 270 6.19 13.00 4.22
CA THR A 270 5.79 14.19 3.45
C THR A 270 5.40 15.37 4.33
N LEU A 271 5.07 15.13 5.61
CA LEU A 271 4.84 16.20 6.57
C LEU A 271 6.12 16.98 6.81
N ASP A 272 5.99 18.30 6.91
CA ASP A 272 7.12 19.15 7.24
C ASP A 272 7.70 18.80 8.62
N ILE A 273 9.03 18.95 8.76
CA ILE A 273 9.76 18.54 9.97
C ILE A 273 9.22 19.26 11.22
N ARG A 274 8.75 20.51 11.11
CA ARG A 274 8.19 21.25 12.25
C ARG A 274 6.84 20.66 12.68
N SER A 275 6.00 20.26 11.74
CA SER A 275 4.74 19.57 12.01
C SER A 275 4.99 18.21 12.68
N GLN A 276 5.98 17.44 12.20
CA GLN A 276 6.38 16.19 12.87
C GLN A 276 6.87 16.44 14.31
N GLN A 277 7.61 17.53 14.55
CA GLN A 277 8.05 17.91 15.91
C GLN A 277 6.90 18.29 16.83
N LYS A 278 5.96 19.09 16.35
CA LYS A 278 4.75 19.47 17.10
C LYS A 278 3.85 18.26 17.36
N LEU A 279 3.77 17.32 16.42
CA LEU A 279 3.05 16.06 16.58
C LEU A 279 3.64 15.21 17.70
N MET A 280 4.96 15.20 17.88
CA MET A 280 5.59 14.55 19.03
C MET A 280 5.14 15.17 20.35
N THR A 281 5.00 16.50 20.42
CA THR A 281 4.49 17.19 21.61
C THR A 281 3.04 16.79 21.89
N ALA A 282 2.19 16.77 20.86
CA ALA A 282 0.80 16.32 20.99
C ALA A 282 0.70 14.87 21.52
N ILE A 283 1.54 13.97 21.01
CA ILE A 283 1.65 12.57 21.49
C ILE A 283 2.11 12.49 22.96
N GLN A 284 3.00 13.39 23.38
CA GLN A 284 3.59 13.37 24.72
C GLN A 284 2.63 13.90 25.78
N GLU A 285 2.00 15.03 25.50
CA GLU A 285 1.18 15.75 26.45
C GLU A 285 -0.29 15.31 26.41
N GLY A 286 -0.76 14.75 25.28
CA GLY A 286 -2.18 14.42 25.05
C GLY A 286 -3.06 15.67 24.88
N GLU A 287 -2.46 16.85 24.87
CA GLU A 287 -3.10 18.15 24.65
C GLU A 287 -2.17 19.04 23.81
N PHE A 288 -2.75 19.91 22.99
CA PHE A 288 -2.00 20.82 22.14
C PHE A 288 -2.73 22.16 22.01
N SER A 289 -2.04 23.28 22.26
CA SER A 289 -2.63 24.62 22.10
C SER A 289 -2.80 24.97 20.62
N ILE A 290 -3.94 25.58 20.27
CA ILE A 290 -4.18 26.08 18.91
C ILE A 290 -3.65 27.51 18.81
N THR A 291 -2.89 27.78 17.75
CA THR A 291 -2.35 29.11 17.46
C THR A 291 -2.34 29.37 15.95
N GLY A 292 -2.31 30.64 15.55
CA GLY A 292 -2.23 31.01 14.15
C GLY A 292 -0.94 30.53 13.49
N GLN A 293 -1.03 29.73 12.42
CA GLN A 293 0.16 29.15 11.77
C GLN A 293 0.95 30.17 10.93
N SER A 294 0.28 31.24 10.47
CA SER A 294 0.93 32.30 9.69
C SER A 294 1.37 33.45 10.60
N GLU A 295 2.68 33.68 10.72
CA GLU A 295 3.27 34.81 11.47
C GLU A 295 2.78 36.20 10.98
N ARG A 296 2.26 36.27 9.76
CA ARG A 296 1.73 37.52 9.17
C ARG A 296 0.25 37.76 9.50
N SER A 297 -0.39 36.82 10.20
CA SER A 297 -1.79 36.90 10.61
C SER A 297 -1.92 37.43 12.04
N SER A 298 -2.98 38.20 12.34
CA SER A 298 -3.39 38.47 13.73
C SER A 298 -3.70 37.21 14.53
N GLY A 299 -4.02 36.10 13.86
CA GLY A 299 -4.17 34.80 14.51
C GLY A 299 -2.91 34.32 15.22
N ALA A 300 -1.71 34.73 14.79
CA ALA A 300 -0.45 34.30 15.41
C ALA A 300 -0.23 34.88 16.81
N MET A 301 -0.96 35.92 17.19
CA MET A 301 -0.94 36.48 18.55
C MET A 301 -1.86 35.71 19.50
N VAL A 302 -2.73 34.85 18.97
CA VAL A 302 -3.68 34.06 19.74
C VAL A 302 -3.10 32.68 19.99
N GLN A 303 -3.15 32.23 21.24
CA GLN A 303 -2.79 30.87 21.63
C GLN A 303 -3.79 30.41 22.68
N THR A 304 -4.55 29.36 22.39
CA THR A 304 -5.54 28.84 23.34
C THR A 304 -4.87 28.16 24.53
N GLU A 305 -5.63 27.97 25.61
CA GLU A 305 -5.32 26.90 26.57
C GLU A 305 -5.14 25.55 25.82
N PRO A 306 -4.36 24.60 26.37
CA PRO A 306 -4.16 23.30 25.73
C PRO A 306 -5.49 22.63 25.36
N VAL A 307 -5.62 22.22 24.10
CA VAL A 307 -6.81 21.54 23.60
C VAL A 307 -6.56 20.04 23.60
N PRO A 308 -7.46 19.22 24.16
CA PRO A 308 -7.28 17.77 24.19
C PRO A 308 -7.10 17.15 22.81
N CYS A 309 -6.10 16.28 22.70
CA CYS A 309 -5.74 15.52 21.51
C CYS A 309 -5.17 14.15 21.93
N ASP A 310 -5.88 13.41 22.78
CA ASP A 310 -5.50 12.04 23.20
C ASP A 310 -5.93 11.02 22.13
N PHE A 311 -5.24 11.05 20.99
CA PHE A 311 -5.45 10.16 19.86
C PHE A 311 -4.48 8.99 19.87
N ILE A 312 -4.88 7.88 19.25
CA ILE A 312 -3.95 6.83 18.85
C ILE A 312 -3.49 7.10 17.44
N MET A 313 -2.21 7.47 17.30
CA MET A 313 -1.60 7.65 15.99
C MET A 313 -1.35 6.31 15.28
N ILE A 314 -1.71 6.28 14.01
CA ILE A 314 -1.32 5.25 13.06
C ILE A 314 -0.57 5.93 11.93
N ALA A 315 0.76 5.81 11.96
CA ALA A 315 1.62 6.30 10.89
C ALA A 315 1.74 5.23 9.81
N ALA A 316 1.60 5.61 8.54
CA ALA A 316 1.73 4.71 7.42
C ALA A 316 2.73 5.27 6.38
N GLY A 317 3.30 4.36 5.58
CA GLY A 317 4.14 4.72 4.45
C GLY A 317 4.80 3.52 3.81
N ASN A 318 5.67 3.79 2.84
CA ASN A 318 6.55 2.80 2.22
C ASN A 318 7.93 2.80 2.92
N MET A 319 8.89 2.01 2.44
CA MET A 319 10.21 1.90 3.07
C MET A 319 10.99 3.23 3.10
N ASP A 320 10.82 4.09 2.09
CA ASP A 320 11.42 5.43 2.03
C ASP A 320 10.89 6.38 3.11
N ALA A 321 9.67 6.13 3.62
CA ALA A 321 9.12 6.89 4.72
C ALA A 321 9.94 6.69 6.00
N MET A 322 10.54 5.51 6.18
CA MET A 322 11.42 5.24 7.33
C MET A 322 12.73 6.02 7.28
N GLU A 323 13.25 6.30 6.08
CA GLU A 323 14.50 7.03 5.88
C GLU A 323 14.32 8.53 6.12
N ASN A 324 13.16 9.07 5.74
CA ASN A 324 12.89 10.51 5.73
C ASN A 324 12.04 11.01 6.90
N MET A 325 11.60 10.12 7.80
CA MET A 325 10.90 10.48 9.03
C MET A 325 11.86 11.11 10.06
N HIS A 326 11.38 12.08 10.83
CA HIS A 326 12.14 12.65 11.94
C HIS A 326 12.51 11.56 12.98
N PRO A 327 13.81 11.36 13.28
CA PRO A 327 14.26 10.23 14.11
C PRO A 327 13.61 10.14 15.50
N ALA A 328 13.30 11.29 16.11
CA ALA A 328 12.66 11.31 17.42
C ALA A 328 11.17 10.87 17.37
N LEU A 329 10.46 11.12 16.26
CA LEU A 329 9.08 10.68 16.10
C LEU A 329 9.04 9.15 15.95
N ARG A 330 9.92 8.61 15.11
CA ARG A 330 10.10 7.15 14.96
C ARG A 330 10.45 6.49 16.29
N SER A 331 11.41 7.05 17.02
CA SER A 331 11.82 6.54 18.34
C SER A 331 10.64 6.50 19.33
N ARG A 332 9.72 7.48 19.26
CA ARG A 332 8.51 7.50 20.07
C ARG A 332 7.53 6.39 19.69
N ILE A 333 7.28 6.19 18.39
CA ILE A 333 6.38 5.11 17.94
C ILE A 333 6.95 3.74 18.30
N LYS A 334 8.24 3.52 18.01
CA LYS A 334 8.93 2.26 18.32
C LYS A 334 9.02 1.98 19.82
N GLY A 335 9.30 3.00 20.64
CA GLY A 335 9.48 2.84 22.08
C GLY A 335 8.19 2.65 22.87
N TYR A 336 7.07 3.16 22.36
CA TYR A 336 5.77 3.18 23.08
C TYR A 336 4.62 2.54 22.29
N GLY A 337 4.91 1.88 21.18
CA GLY A 337 3.93 1.36 20.22
C GLY A 337 4.46 0.14 19.46
N TYR A 338 3.94 -0.05 18.25
CA TYR A 338 4.28 -1.19 17.39
C TYR A 338 4.76 -0.74 16.01
N GLU A 339 5.70 -1.48 15.43
CA GLU A 339 6.09 -1.37 14.02
C GLU A 339 5.63 -2.65 13.31
N VAL A 340 4.91 -2.50 12.20
CA VAL A 340 4.38 -3.61 11.40
C VAL A 340 4.85 -3.42 9.96
N TYR A 341 5.39 -4.49 9.40
CA TYR A 341 5.61 -4.57 7.96
C TYR A 341 4.41 -5.27 7.33
N MET A 342 3.82 -4.68 6.29
CA MET A 342 2.68 -5.24 5.59
C MET A 342 3.15 -6.21 4.53
N ASP A 343 2.54 -7.39 4.49
CA ASP A 343 2.88 -8.40 3.50
C ASP A 343 2.31 -8.04 2.12
N ASP A 344 3.06 -8.32 1.06
CA ASP A 344 2.62 -8.12 -0.32
C ASP A 344 1.99 -9.38 -0.95
N THR A 345 2.22 -10.55 -0.33
CA THR A 345 1.74 -11.86 -0.78
C THR A 345 1.42 -12.75 0.42
N ILE A 346 0.56 -13.75 0.23
CA ILE A 346 0.23 -14.78 1.23
C ILE A 346 0.18 -16.16 0.58
N ASP A 347 0.38 -17.23 1.35
CA ASP A 347 0.23 -18.61 0.88
C ASP A 347 -1.17 -18.85 0.28
N ASP A 348 -1.20 -19.50 -0.87
CA ASP A 348 -2.42 -19.89 -1.57
C ASP A 348 -3.00 -21.16 -0.95
N THR A 349 -3.99 -20.98 -0.08
CA THR A 349 -4.68 -22.06 0.61
C THR A 349 -6.19 -21.98 0.31
N PRO A 350 -6.93 -23.09 0.43
CA PRO A 350 -8.39 -23.06 0.25
C PRO A 350 -9.07 -22.00 1.11
N GLU A 351 -8.66 -21.85 2.39
CA GLU A 351 -9.20 -20.81 3.28
C GLU A 351 -8.95 -19.39 2.73
N MET A 352 -7.76 -19.14 2.19
CA MET A 352 -7.44 -17.85 1.58
C MET A 352 -8.25 -17.60 0.32
N ARG A 353 -8.40 -18.59 -0.58
CA ARG A 353 -9.25 -18.47 -1.78
C ARG A 353 -10.69 -18.07 -1.42
N ARG A 354 -11.28 -18.69 -0.38
CA ARG A 354 -12.59 -18.27 0.17
C ARG A 354 -12.62 -16.81 0.61
N LYS A 355 -11.55 -16.32 1.25
CA LYS A 355 -11.44 -14.90 1.63
C LYS A 355 -11.33 -13.98 0.41
N TYR A 356 -10.78 -14.43 -0.72
CA TYR A 356 -10.77 -13.67 -1.98
C TYR A 356 -12.16 -13.65 -2.63
N THR A 357 -12.95 -14.72 -2.55
CA THR A 357 -14.37 -14.66 -2.93
C THR A 357 -15.11 -13.60 -2.11
N ARG A 358 -14.86 -13.56 -0.79
CA ARG A 358 -15.38 -12.52 0.11
C ARG A 358 -14.85 -11.12 -0.22
N PHE A 359 -13.59 -10.98 -0.61
CA PHE A 359 -13.03 -9.70 -1.08
C PHE A 359 -13.84 -9.13 -2.24
N ILE A 360 -14.18 -9.96 -3.23
CA ILE A 360 -14.94 -9.56 -4.40
C ILE A 360 -16.34 -9.11 -3.98
N ALA A 361 -17.01 -9.88 -3.12
CA ALA A 361 -18.31 -9.50 -2.56
C ALA A 361 -18.25 -8.14 -1.83
N GLN A 362 -17.22 -7.93 -1.00
CA GLN A 362 -16.98 -6.66 -0.29
C GLN A 362 -16.80 -5.47 -1.24
N GLU A 363 -16.02 -5.63 -2.32
CA GLU A 363 -15.81 -4.54 -3.29
C GLU A 363 -17.09 -4.24 -4.11
N VAL A 364 -17.91 -5.26 -4.41
CA VAL A 364 -19.22 -5.09 -5.05
C VAL A 364 -20.18 -4.33 -4.14
N GLU A 365 -20.33 -4.76 -2.88
CA GLU A 365 -21.23 -4.10 -1.90
C GLU A 365 -20.81 -2.65 -1.63
N LYS A 366 -19.49 -2.42 -1.49
CA LYS A 366 -18.93 -1.10 -1.23
C LYS A 366 -19.12 -0.12 -2.39
N ASP A 367 -19.10 -0.57 -3.65
CA ASP A 367 -19.46 0.28 -4.79
C ASP A 367 -20.98 0.50 -4.88
N GLY A 368 -21.77 -0.55 -4.59
CA GLY A 368 -23.23 -0.52 -4.53
C GLY A 368 -23.93 -0.39 -5.89
N ARG A 369 -23.19 -0.42 -7.00
CA ARG A 369 -23.75 -0.28 -8.36
C ARG A 369 -23.32 -1.38 -9.32
N LEU A 370 -22.39 -2.23 -8.91
CA LEU A 370 -21.85 -3.31 -9.74
C LEU A 370 -22.77 -4.54 -9.62
N PRO A 371 -23.00 -5.29 -10.71
CA PRO A 371 -23.64 -6.60 -10.61
C PRO A 371 -22.72 -7.59 -9.87
N HIS A 372 -23.32 -8.57 -9.18
CA HIS A 372 -22.59 -9.64 -8.51
C HIS A 372 -21.81 -10.50 -9.52
N PHE A 373 -20.77 -11.17 -9.05
CA PHE A 373 -19.89 -12.00 -9.88
C PHE A 373 -20.36 -13.44 -9.84
N ASP A 374 -20.40 -14.11 -10.99
CA ASP A 374 -20.61 -15.55 -11.05
C ASP A 374 -19.37 -16.33 -10.62
N GLU A 375 -19.52 -17.64 -10.43
CA GLU A 375 -18.44 -18.58 -10.09
C GLU A 375 -17.20 -18.38 -10.99
N GLN A 376 -17.38 -18.40 -12.31
CA GLN A 376 -16.27 -18.36 -13.27
C GLN A 376 -15.54 -17.00 -13.28
N ALA A 377 -16.25 -15.90 -13.01
CA ALA A 377 -15.66 -14.59 -12.85
C ALA A 377 -14.84 -14.50 -11.57
N VAL A 378 -15.30 -15.12 -10.47
CA VAL A 378 -14.53 -15.20 -9.22
C VAL A 378 -13.25 -15.99 -9.42
N GLU A 379 -13.32 -17.17 -10.05
CA GLU A 379 -12.17 -18.00 -10.37
C GLU A 379 -11.11 -17.22 -11.16
N GLU A 380 -11.52 -16.49 -12.20
CA GLU A 380 -10.61 -15.68 -13.03
C GLU A 380 -9.94 -14.56 -12.22
N VAL A 381 -10.63 -13.97 -11.24
CA VAL A 381 -10.03 -12.98 -10.34
C VAL A 381 -9.01 -13.63 -9.39
N ILE A 382 -9.26 -14.86 -8.92
CA ILE A 382 -8.32 -15.61 -8.07
C ILE A 382 -7.08 -16.03 -8.87
N LEU A 383 -7.25 -16.51 -10.11
CA LEU A 383 -6.14 -16.79 -11.03
C LEU A 383 -5.28 -15.55 -11.28
N GLU A 384 -5.92 -14.40 -11.48
CA GLU A 384 -5.19 -13.13 -11.59
C GLU A 384 -4.48 -12.76 -10.29
N ALA A 385 -5.05 -13.07 -9.12
CA ALA A 385 -4.41 -12.83 -7.84
C ALA A 385 -3.16 -13.70 -7.63
N GLN A 386 -3.18 -14.96 -8.08
CA GLN A 386 -2.01 -15.84 -8.13
C GLN A 386 -0.95 -15.25 -9.06
N ARG A 387 -1.33 -14.90 -10.29
CA ARG A 387 -0.42 -14.33 -11.28
C ARG A 387 0.28 -13.06 -10.79
N ARG A 388 -0.47 -12.14 -10.15
CA ARG A 388 0.06 -10.90 -9.58
C ARG A 388 0.88 -11.06 -8.32
N SER A 389 0.88 -12.24 -7.69
CA SER A 389 1.77 -12.53 -6.57
C SER A 389 3.22 -12.65 -7.06
N GLY A 390 3.40 -13.05 -8.33
CA GLY A 390 4.70 -13.28 -8.94
C GLY A 390 5.50 -14.42 -8.30
N ARG A 391 4.84 -15.27 -7.50
CA ARG A 391 5.44 -16.35 -6.72
C ARG A 391 4.50 -17.55 -6.69
N LYS A 392 5.05 -18.75 -6.87
CA LYS A 392 4.27 -19.98 -6.77
C LYS A 392 3.55 -20.11 -5.42
N ASP A 393 2.37 -20.73 -5.44
CA ASP A 393 1.56 -21.07 -4.26
C ASP A 393 1.28 -19.84 -3.38
N HIS A 394 1.19 -18.65 -4.01
CA HIS A 394 0.91 -17.40 -3.32
C HIS A 394 -0.16 -16.59 -4.05
N LEU A 395 -0.93 -15.82 -3.27
CA LEU A 395 -1.89 -14.82 -3.74
C LEU A 395 -1.39 -13.40 -3.42
N THR A 396 -1.66 -12.43 -4.29
CA THR A 396 -1.28 -11.03 -4.09
C THR A 396 -2.11 -10.35 -3.00
N LEU A 397 -1.48 -9.67 -2.05
CA LEU A 397 -2.14 -8.82 -1.04
C LEU A 397 -2.21 -7.35 -1.47
N LYS A 398 -1.84 -7.01 -2.72
CA LYS A 398 -2.05 -5.69 -3.32
C LYS A 398 -3.51 -5.51 -3.76
N LEU A 399 -4.42 -5.64 -2.79
CA LEU A 399 -5.86 -5.77 -3.00
C LEU A 399 -6.49 -4.51 -3.61
N ARG A 400 -5.88 -3.32 -3.48
CA ARG A 400 -6.38 -2.11 -4.16
C ARG A 400 -6.36 -2.25 -5.68
N ASP A 401 -5.32 -2.87 -6.23
CA ASP A 401 -5.13 -3.03 -7.67
C ASP A 401 -6.01 -4.18 -8.20
N LEU A 402 -6.17 -5.24 -7.39
CA LEU A 402 -7.12 -6.33 -7.67
C LEU A 402 -8.58 -5.85 -7.60
N GLY A 403 -8.94 -5.03 -6.62
CA GLY A 403 -10.25 -4.39 -6.53
C GLY A 403 -10.49 -3.41 -7.68
N GLY A 404 -9.41 -2.83 -8.24
CA GLY A 404 -9.45 -2.08 -9.49
C GLY A 404 -9.96 -2.92 -10.65
N LEU A 405 -9.46 -4.16 -10.79
CA LEU A 405 -9.93 -5.11 -11.79
C LEU A 405 -11.41 -5.48 -11.58
N VAL A 406 -11.79 -5.80 -10.33
CA VAL A 406 -13.19 -6.11 -9.96
C VAL A 406 -14.13 -4.98 -10.36
N ARG A 407 -13.79 -3.73 -10.03
CA ARG A 407 -14.60 -2.56 -10.40
C ARG A 407 -14.74 -2.39 -11.91
N VAL A 408 -13.65 -2.55 -12.67
CA VAL A 408 -13.68 -2.44 -14.13
C VAL A 408 -14.49 -3.56 -14.78
N ALA A 409 -14.38 -4.81 -14.29
CA ALA A 409 -15.17 -5.93 -14.77
C ALA A 409 -16.68 -5.71 -14.52
N GLY A 410 -17.05 -5.29 -13.31
CA GLY A 410 -18.43 -4.94 -12.99
C GLY A 410 -18.98 -3.76 -13.82
N ASP A 411 -18.15 -2.74 -14.09
CA ASP A 411 -18.52 -1.62 -14.97
C ASP A 411 -18.76 -2.08 -16.42
N ILE A 412 -17.99 -3.05 -16.92
CA ILE A 412 -18.17 -3.66 -18.25
C ILE A 412 -19.50 -4.42 -18.30
N ALA A 413 -19.74 -5.31 -17.34
CA ALA A 413 -20.98 -6.09 -17.25
C ALA A 413 -22.20 -5.17 -17.16
N ARG A 414 -22.11 -4.14 -16.31
CA ARG A 414 -23.15 -3.13 -16.16
C ARG A 414 -23.41 -2.34 -17.44
N ALA A 415 -22.35 -1.93 -18.16
CA ALA A 415 -22.49 -1.23 -19.43
C ALA A 415 -23.16 -2.09 -20.51
N ALA A 416 -22.95 -3.41 -20.45
CA ALA A 416 -23.63 -4.40 -21.27
C ALA A 416 -25.07 -4.73 -20.80
N ASN A 417 -25.51 -4.17 -19.65
CA ASN A 417 -26.77 -4.49 -18.97
C ASN A 417 -26.91 -5.99 -18.63
N LYS A 418 -25.81 -6.63 -18.23
CA LYS A 418 -25.84 -7.99 -17.69
C LYS A 418 -26.35 -7.97 -16.24
N ASP A 419 -27.04 -9.03 -15.85
CA ASP A 419 -27.53 -9.21 -14.47
C ASP A 419 -26.38 -9.58 -13.51
N GLN A 420 -25.34 -10.25 -14.02
CA GLN A 420 -24.15 -10.70 -13.29
C GLN A 420 -22.89 -10.39 -14.11
N THR A 421 -21.75 -10.31 -13.43
CA THR A 421 -20.42 -10.21 -14.04
C THR A 421 -19.91 -11.61 -14.34
N GLU A 422 -19.57 -11.87 -15.59
CA GLU A 422 -19.12 -13.19 -16.08
C GLU A 422 -17.60 -13.18 -16.37
N ARG A 423 -16.99 -14.36 -16.53
CA ARG A 423 -15.55 -14.51 -16.86
C ARG A 423 -15.09 -13.64 -18.03
N GLU A 424 -15.88 -13.49 -19.09
CA GLU A 424 -15.54 -12.66 -20.26
C GLU A 424 -15.35 -11.17 -19.88
N ASP A 425 -16.12 -10.67 -18.91
CA ASP A 425 -16.02 -9.29 -18.46
C ASP A 425 -14.71 -9.05 -17.69
N VAL A 426 -14.27 -10.04 -16.90
CA VAL A 426 -12.97 -10.02 -16.21
C VAL A 426 -11.82 -10.08 -17.21
N LEU A 427 -11.89 -10.96 -18.22
CA LEU A 427 -10.90 -11.03 -19.29
C LEU A 427 -10.83 -9.73 -20.11
N GLN A 428 -11.97 -9.07 -20.36
CA GLN A 428 -11.98 -7.75 -20.98
C GLN A 428 -11.40 -6.69 -20.05
N ALA A 429 -11.68 -6.77 -18.75
CA ALA A 429 -11.15 -5.85 -17.74
C ALA A 429 -9.62 -5.94 -17.65
N LYS A 430 -9.02 -7.14 -17.63
CA LYS A 430 -7.55 -7.35 -17.64
C LYS A 430 -6.85 -6.56 -18.74
N ARG A 431 -7.46 -6.50 -19.93
CA ARG A 431 -6.94 -5.73 -21.09
C ARG A 431 -7.13 -4.22 -20.94
N ARG A 432 -8.17 -3.77 -20.26
CA ARG A 432 -8.52 -2.34 -20.11
C ARG A 432 -7.97 -1.68 -18.85
N SER A 433 -7.73 -2.45 -17.79
CA SER A 433 -7.28 -1.97 -16.49
C SER A 433 -5.75 -2.00 -16.34
N ARG A 434 -5.01 -2.00 -17.46
CA ARG A 434 -3.55 -1.97 -17.46
C ARG A 434 -3.02 -0.66 -16.89
N SER A 435 -1.92 -0.72 -16.16
CA SER A 435 -1.27 0.49 -15.64
C SER A 435 -0.73 1.37 -16.78
N ILE A 436 -0.44 2.64 -16.49
CA ILE A 436 0.16 3.53 -17.51
C ILE A 436 1.53 3.00 -17.93
N GLU A 437 2.27 2.44 -16.98
CA GLU A 437 3.56 1.80 -17.20
C GLU A 437 3.45 0.66 -18.20
N GLN A 438 2.45 -0.22 -18.03
CA GLN A 438 2.16 -1.31 -18.97
C GLN A 438 1.72 -0.78 -20.34
N GLN A 439 0.83 0.22 -20.40
CA GLN A 439 0.37 0.81 -21.67
C GLN A 439 1.52 1.47 -22.46
N VAL A 440 2.44 2.16 -21.77
CA VAL A 440 3.62 2.75 -22.38
C VAL A 440 4.60 1.66 -22.85
N ALA A 441 4.77 0.60 -22.06
CA ALA A 441 5.58 -0.55 -22.47
C ALA A 441 4.99 -1.25 -23.70
N ASP A 442 3.67 -1.46 -23.75
CA ASP A 442 2.97 -2.04 -24.90
C ASP A 442 3.12 -1.17 -26.16
N ASP A 443 2.87 0.15 -26.09
CA ASP A 443 3.08 1.08 -27.22
C ASP A 443 4.55 1.09 -27.67
N TYR A 444 5.48 1.00 -26.73
CA TYR A 444 6.90 0.91 -27.03
C TYR A 444 7.27 -0.41 -27.73
N ILE A 445 6.71 -1.53 -27.29
CA ILE A 445 6.88 -2.85 -27.91
C ILE A 445 6.25 -2.87 -29.30
N GLU A 446 5.02 -2.36 -29.45
CA GLU A 446 4.30 -2.30 -30.72
C GLU A 446 5.08 -1.49 -31.76
N ARG A 447 5.56 -0.29 -31.38
CA ARG A 447 6.41 0.52 -32.26
C ARG A 447 7.71 -0.16 -32.63
N ARG A 448 8.24 -1.04 -31.78
CA ARG A 448 9.45 -1.81 -32.11
C ARG A 448 9.18 -2.91 -33.11
N LYS A 449 8.02 -3.58 -33.05
CA LYS A 449 7.61 -4.59 -34.03
C LYS A 449 7.63 -4.04 -35.46
N ASP A 450 7.26 -2.76 -35.66
CA ASP A 450 7.32 -2.10 -36.97
C ASP A 450 8.74 -2.00 -37.57
N TYR A 451 9.78 -2.08 -36.72
CA TYR A 451 11.19 -2.01 -37.10
C TYR A 451 11.96 -3.30 -36.77
N GLU A 452 11.26 -4.40 -36.45
CA GLU A 452 11.90 -5.58 -35.86
C GLU A 452 12.86 -6.25 -36.83
N LEU A 453 14.10 -6.42 -36.33
CA LEU A 453 15.07 -7.37 -36.84
C LEU A 453 14.78 -8.78 -36.31
N THR A 454 13.74 -9.00 -35.48
CA THR A 454 13.46 -10.28 -34.81
C THR A 454 13.33 -11.38 -35.86
N VAL A 455 14.37 -12.20 -35.91
CA VAL A 455 14.39 -13.41 -36.71
C VAL A 455 13.87 -14.48 -35.77
N ASN A 456 12.72 -15.05 -36.09
CA ASN A 456 12.12 -16.16 -35.35
C ASN A 456 12.33 -17.51 -36.06
N GLN A 457 13.10 -17.53 -37.16
CA GLN A 457 13.34 -18.73 -37.97
C GLN A 457 14.79 -18.79 -38.46
N GLY A 458 15.29 -20.01 -38.63
CA GLY A 458 16.66 -20.26 -39.09
C GLY A 458 17.68 -20.22 -37.96
N GLU A 459 18.95 -20.22 -38.32
CA GLU A 459 20.07 -20.34 -37.38
C GLU A 459 21.12 -19.28 -37.70
N VAL A 460 21.67 -18.62 -36.68
CA VAL A 460 22.63 -17.53 -36.85
C VAL A 460 23.73 -17.62 -35.79
N VAL A 461 24.98 -17.51 -36.22
CA VAL A 461 26.15 -17.46 -35.33
C VAL A 461 26.17 -16.15 -34.55
N GLY A 462 26.47 -16.24 -33.26
CA GLY A 462 26.65 -15.08 -32.38
C GLY A 462 25.36 -14.33 -32.05
N ARG A 463 24.18 -14.82 -32.45
CA ARG A 463 22.91 -14.11 -32.28
C ARG A 463 21.91 -14.92 -31.46
N VAL A 464 21.40 -14.34 -30.38
CA VAL A 464 20.50 -15.02 -29.45
C VAL A 464 19.35 -14.10 -29.06
N ASN A 465 18.13 -14.63 -29.00
CA ASN A 465 16.97 -13.91 -28.50
C ASN A 465 16.93 -14.00 -26.96
N GLY A 466 17.32 -12.92 -26.28
CA GLY A 466 17.13 -12.77 -24.84
C GLY A 466 15.72 -12.27 -24.51
N LEU A 467 15.37 -12.29 -23.22
CA LEU A 467 14.11 -11.74 -22.73
C LEU A 467 14.36 -10.74 -21.61
N ALA A 468 13.60 -9.65 -21.62
CA ALA A 468 13.66 -8.61 -20.60
C ALA A 468 12.24 -8.24 -20.14
N VAL A 469 12.15 -7.52 -19.02
CA VAL A 469 10.91 -6.92 -18.54
C VAL A 469 11.11 -5.41 -18.51
N MET A 470 10.11 -4.68 -19.00
CA MET A 470 9.98 -3.24 -18.91
C MET A 470 8.89 -2.91 -17.88
N GLY A 471 9.23 -2.10 -16.88
CA GLY A 471 8.36 -1.90 -15.72
C GLY A 471 8.32 -3.14 -14.82
N GLU A 472 7.15 -3.47 -14.28
CA GLU A 472 6.96 -4.64 -13.42
C GLU A 472 6.43 -5.86 -14.19
N ASP A 473 5.62 -5.64 -15.23
CA ASP A 473 4.77 -6.71 -15.82
C ASP A 473 4.78 -6.80 -17.35
N SER A 474 5.68 -6.11 -18.06
CA SER A 474 5.66 -6.09 -19.53
C SER A 474 6.93 -6.71 -20.11
N GLY A 475 6.84 -7.94 -20.62
CA GLY A 475 7.97 -8.64 -21.24
C GLY A 475 8.28 -8.15 -22.66
N ILE A 476 9.55 -8.22 -23.07
CA ILE A 476 10.01 -7.92 -24.43
C ILE A 476 11.16 -8.85 -24.83
N VAL A 477 11.22 -9.20 -26.11
CA VAL A 477 12.39 -9.87 -26.70
C VAL A 477 13.54 -8.85 -26.84
N LEU A 478 14.71 -9.22 -26.32
CA LEU A 478 15.93 -8.42 -26.36
C LEU A 478 17.03 -9.21 -27.10
N PRO A 479 17.20 -9.00 -28.42
CA PRO A 479 18.23 -9.69 -29.17
C PRO A 479 19.63 -9.26 -28.71
N VAL A 480 20.49 -10.25 -28.46
CA VAL A 480 21.90 -10.06 -28.13
C VAL A 480 22.74 -10.61 -29.28
N MET A 481 23.68 -9.79 -29.74
CA MET A 481 24.66 -10.17 -30.76
C MET A 481 26.06 -10.17 -30.16
N ALA A 482 26.87 -11.14 -30.56
CA ALA A 482 28.27 -11.26 -30.21
C ALA A 482 29.10 -11.50 -31.47
N GLU A 483 30.23 -10.82 -31.57
CA GLU A 483 31.21 -10.98 -32.65
C GLU A 483 32.61 -11.07 -32.03
N VAL A 484 33.45 -11.95 -32.55
CA VAL A 484 34.83 -12.13 -32.09
C VAL A 484 35.78 -11.59 -33.15
N THR A 485 36.69 -10.70 -32.75
CA THR A 485 37.67 -10.08 -33.65
C THR A 485 39.10 -10.20 -33.11
N PRO A 486 40.13 -10.18 -33.98
CA PRO A 486 41.52 -10.17 -33.52
C PRO A 486 41.84 -8.87 -32.76
N SER A 487 42.39 -8.99 -31.54
CA SER A 487 42.78 -7.81 -30.77
C SER A 487 44.08 -7.20 -31.29
N GLN A 488 44.23 -5.88 -31.18
CA GLN A 488 45.49 -5.17 -31.42
C GLN A 488 46.29 -4.95 -30.11
N GLY A 489 45.83 -5.52 -28.99
CA GLY A 489 46.39 -5.41 -27.64
C GLY A 489 45.97 -6.59 -26.75
N PRO A 490 45.92 -6.43 -25.41
CA PRO A 490 45.30 -7.43 -24.56
C PRO A 490 43.80 -7.49 -24.85
N GLY A 491 43.29 -8.68 -25.14
CA GLY A 491 41.90 -8.93 -25.49
C GLY A 491 40.92 -8.40 -24.46
N GLU A 492 39.87 -7.72 -24.94
CA GLU A 492 38.86 -7.08 -24.11
C GLU A 492 37.45 -7.61 -24.41
N VAL A 493 36.58 -7.62 -23.40
CA VAL A 493 35.15 -7.88 -23.56
C VAL A 493 34.42 -6.54 -23.56
N ILE A 494 33.88 -6.16 -24.72
CA ILE A 494 33.27 -4.85 -24.96
C ILE A 494 31.77 -5.03 -25.10
N ALA A 495 31.00 -4.65 -24.08
CA ALA A 495 29.54 -4.70 -24.10
C ALA A 495 28.92 -3.32 -24.35
N THR A 496 27.97 -3.25 -25.29
CA THR A 496 27.27 -2.01 -25.67
C THR A 496 25.75 -2.15 -25.54
N GLY A 497 25.06 -1.04 -25.26
CA GLY A 497 23.61 -1.01 -25.02
C GLY A 497 23.17 -0.28 -23.75
N GLN A 498 23.95 0.68 -23.24
CA GLN A 498 23.64 1.41 -22.00
C GLN A 498 23.41 0.48 -20.80
N LEU A 499 24.33 -0.45 -20.56
CA LEU A 499 24.27 -1.35 -19.40
C LEU A 499 24.39 -0.54 -18.11
N LYS A 500 23.59 -0.91 -17.09
CA LYS A 500 23.76 -0.43 -15.71
C LYS A 500 24.73 -1.33 -14.93
N GLU A 501 25.04 -0.97 -13.70
CA GLU A 501 26.07 -1.61 -12.86
C GLU A 501 25.90 -3.13 -12.75
N MET A 502 24.70 -3.62 -12.41
CA MET A 502 24.42 -5.06 -12.30
C MET A 502 24.60 -5.81 -13.63
N ALA A 503 24.15 -5.23 -14.75
CA ALA A 503 24.32 -5.85 -16.06
C ALA A 503 25.80 -5.88 -16.48
N MET A 504 26.59 -4.88 -16.12
CA MET A 504 28.05 -4.91 -16.36
C MET A 504 28.73 -6.00 -15.54
N GLU A 505 28.36 -6.18 -14.26
CA GLU A 505 28.87 -7.26 -13.42
C GLU A 505 28.50 -8.64 -13.99
N ALA A 506 27.28 -8.80 -14.51
CA ALA A 506 26.84 -10.02 -15.17
C ALA A 506 27.73 -10.37 -16.39
N VAL A 507 28.05 -9.40 -17.25
CA VAL A 507 28.99 -9.60 -18.37
C VAL A 507 30.38 -10.01 -17.86
N GLN A 508 30.86 -9.42 -16.76
CA GLN A 508 32.15 -9.81 -16.17
C GLN A 508 32.13 -11.26 -15.64
N ASN A 509 31.05 -11.68 -14.98
CA ASN A 509 30.88 -13.04 -14.50
C ASN A 509 30.89 -14.04 -15.68
N VAL A 510 30.16 -13.72 -16.75
CA VAL A 510 30.17 -14.50 -17.99
C VAL A 510 31.57 -14.55 -18.61
N SER A 511 32.32 -13.45 -18.59
CA SER A 511 33.71 -13.44 -19.10
C SER A 511 34.62 -14.43 -18.35
N ALA A 512 34.41 -14.64 -17.05
CA ALA A 512 35.17 -15.62 -16.26
C ALA A 512 34.85 -17.06 -16.65
N ILE A 513 33.58 -17.33 -16.98
CA ILE A 513 33.11 -18.61 -17.52
C ILE A 513 33.77 -18.85 -18.87
N ILE A 514 33.65 -17.92 -19.81
CA ILE A 514 34.23 -18.08 -21.16
C ILE A 514 35.75 -18.33 -21.07
N LYS A 515 36.48 -17.58 -20.24
CA LYS A 515 37.93 -17.79 -19.99
C LYS A 515 38.28 -19.17 -19.43
N LYS A 516 37.36 -19.79 -18.69
CA LYS A 516 37.57 -21.12 -18.12
C LYS A 516 37.27 -22.23 -19.12
N PHE A 517 36.39 -22.00 -20.09
CA PHE A 517 35.82 -23.04 -20.95
C PHE A 517 36.23 -22.96 -22.42
N SER A 518 36.72 -21.81 -22.89
CA SER A 518 37.27 -21.68 -24.25
C SER A 518 38.68 -22.30 -24.33
N ASP A 519 38.91 -23.14 -25.33
CA ASP A 519 40.25 -23.62 -25.71
C ASP A 519 41.05 -22.54 -26.46
N GLU A 520 40.37 -21.48 -26.93
CA GLU A 520 41.01 -20.32 -27.54
C GLU A 520 41.49 -19.32 -26.50
N ASP A 521 42.70 -18.76 -26.72
CA ASP A 521 43.25 -17.70 -25.88
C ASP A 521 42.52 -16.38 -26.13
N ILE A 522 41.51 -16.11 -25.30
CA ILE A 522 40.71 -14.87 -25.34
C ILE A 522 41.59 -13.65 -25.04
N THR A 523 42.80 -13.81 -24.48
CA THR A 523 43.71 -12.69 -24.23
C THR A 523 44.27 -12.06 -25.52
N GLU A 524 44.05 -12.68 -26.69
CA GLU A 524 44.42 -12.15 -28.01
C GLU A 524 43.21 -11.71 -28.86
N ARG A 525 41.99 -11.75 -28.32
CA ARG A 525 40.76 -11.45 -29.07
C ARG A 525 39.89 -10.42 -28.36
N ASP A 526 39.23 -9.58 -29.15
CA ASP A 526 38.21 -8.66 -28.67
C ASP A 526 36.83 -9.29 -28.90
N VAL A 527 36.04 -9.41 -27.83
CA VAL A 527 34.67 -9.93 -27.86
C VAL A 527 33.72 -8.76 -27.79
N HIS A 528 33.01 -8.48 -28.87
CA HIS A 528 32.02 -7.42 -28.95
C HIS A 528 30.63 -7.97 -28.66
N ILE A 529 29.99 -7.51 -27.60
CA ILE A 529 28.61 -7.85 -27.24
C ILE A 529 27.74 -6.62 -27.46
N GLN A 530 26.64 -6.79 -28.19
CA GLN A 530 25.68 -5.73 -28.46
C GLN A 530 24.28 -6.17 -28.03
N PHE A 531 23.70 -5.44 -27.08
CA PHE A 531 22.29 -5.52 -26.78
C PHE A 531 21.54 -4.65 -27.80
N VAL A 532 20.93 -5.31 -28.77
CA VAL A 532 20.26 -4.64 -29.88
C VAL A 532 19.00 -3.99 -29.36
N GLN A 533 18.83 -2.71 -29.66
CA GLN A 533 17.67 -1.95 -29.21
C GLN A 533 17.52 -2.05 -27.67
N ALA A 534 18.51 -1.63 -26.88
CA ALA A 534 18.30 -1.46 -25.43
C ALA A 534 17.38 -0.25 -25.10
N GLY A 535 17.16 0.65 -26.06
CA GLY A 535 16.39 1.88 -25.82
C GLY A 535 17.17 2.92 -25.02
N GLN A 536 16.49 3.97 -24.53
CA GLN A 536 17.09 4.99 -23.66
C GLN A 536 17.13 4.60 -22.17
N GLN A 537 16.37 3.58 -21.78
CA GLN A 537 16.33 3.07 -20.40
C GLN A 537 17.54 2.16 -20.08
N GLY A 538 18.22 1.66 -21.13
CA GLY A 538 19.36 0.77 -20.99
C GLY A 538 18.98 -0.64 -20.54
N VAL A 539 20.01 -1.46 -20.28
CA VAL A 539 19.85 -2.84 -19.79
C VAL A 539 20.24 -2.90 -18.32
N ASP A 540 19.39 -3.50 -17.51
CA ASP A 540 19.58 -3.62 -16.06
C ASP A 540 19.31 -5.05 -15.58
N GLY A 541 19.94 -5.43 -14.46
CA GLY A 541 19.89 -6.79 -13.92
C GLY A 541 20.77 -7.81 -14.66
N ASP A 542 20.76 -9.04 -14.16
CA ASP A 542 21.62 -10.15 -14.58
C ASP A 542 20.88 -11.23 -15.40
N SER A 543 19.59 -11.05 -15.65
CA SER A 543 18.73 -12.05 -16.31
C SER A 543 19.07 -12.37 -17.78
N ALA A 544 20.01 -11.64 -18.40
CA ALA A 544 20.53 -11.89 -19.74
C ALA A 544 21.86 -12.67 -19.72
N SER A 545 22.33 -13.13 -18.55
CA SER A 545 23.66 -13.75 -18.41
C SER A 545 23.81 -15.01 -19.27
N ILE A 546 22.81 -15.92 -19.28
CA ILE A 546 22.86 -17.10 -20.15
C ILE A 546 22.78 -16.72 -21.64
N THR A 547 22.03 -15.66 -21.98
CA THR A 547 21.93 -15.13 -23.34
C THR A 547 23.28 -14.64 -23.85
N VAL A 548 23.99 -13.86 -23.02
CA VAL A 548 25.33 -13.35 -23.33
C VAL A 548 26.33 -14.50 -23.43
N ALA A 549 26.29 -15.46 -22.50
CA ALA A 549 27.18 -16.62 -22.53
C ALA A 549 26.99 -17.43 -23.82
N THR A 550 25.76 -17.74 -24.19
CA THR A 550 25.44 -18.48 -25.41
C THR A 550 25.84 -17.71 -26.67
N ALA A 551 25.59 -16.39 -26.73
CA ALA A 551 25.97 -15.57 -27.89
C ALA A 551 27.49 -15.57 -28.08
N VAL A 552 28.26 -15.37 -27.00
CA VAL A 552 29.73 -15.35 -27.09
C VAL A 552 30.30 -16.73 -27.41
N ILE A 553 29.79 -17.79 -26.80
CA ILE A 553 30.26 -19.17 -27.09
C ILE A 553 29.95 -19.53 -28.54
N SER A 554 28.76 -19.18 -29.04
CA SER A 554 28.39 -19.35 -30.44
C SER A 554 29.36 -18.63 -31.38
N ALA A 555 29.72 -17.37 -31.08
CA ALA A 555 30.65 -16.58 -31.88
C ALA A 555 32.11 -17.06 -31.80
N LEU A 556 32.53 -17.64 -30.67
CA LEU A 556 33.88 -18.20 -30.49
C LEU A 556 34.07 -19.52 -31.23
N GLU A 557 33.08 -20.41 -31.15
CA GLU A 557 33.16 -21.75 -31.73
C GLU A 557 32.60 -21.82 -33.17
N ASP A 558 32.07 -20.72 -33.70
CA ASP A 558 31.40 -20.64 -35.01
C ASP A 558 30.21 -21.60 -35.15
N ILE A 559 29.47 -21.82 -34.06
CA ILE A 559 28.31 -22.72 -34.00
C ILE A 559 27.02 -21.90 -33.98
N PRO A 560 26.09 -22.08 -34.93
CA PRO A 560 24.90 -21.24 -35.01
C PRO A 560 23.86 -21.56 -33.92
N VAL A 561 23.07 -20.56 -33.54
CA VAL A 561 21.98 -20.66 -32.55
C VAL A 561 20.63 -20.62 -33.25
N GLY A 562 19.71 -21.49 -32.85
CA GLY A 562 18.32 -21.49 -33.36
C GLY A 562 17.61 -20.18 -33.02
N GLN A 563 17.03 -19.53 -34.03
CA GLN A 563 16.35 -18.24 -33.87
C GLN A 563 14.87 -18.39 -33.47
N ASP A 564 14.34 -19.61 -33.47
CA ASP A 564 13.03 -19.99 -32.92
C ASP A 564 13.04 -20.08 -31.37
N LEU A 565 14.21 -19.90 -30.75
CA LEU A 565 14.45 -20.06 -29.32
C LEU A 565 14.68 -18.71 -28.63
N ALA A 566 14.01 -18.47 -27.50
CA ALA A 566 14.36 -17.44 -26.54
C ALA A 566 14.97 -18.02 -25.25
N MET A 567 15.66 -17.18 -24.47
CA MET A 567 16.17 -17.59 -23.16
C MET A 567 16.25 -16.44 -22.15
N THR A 568 16.06 -16.76 -20.87
CA THR A 568 16.34 -15.88 -19.73
C THR A 568 16.94 -16.67 -18.59
N GLY A 569 17.86 -16.05 -17.84
CA GLY A 569 18.53 -16.70 -16.72
C GLY A 569 19.75 -15.92 -16.27
N SER A 570 19.91 -15.80 -14.96
CA SER A 570 21.17 -15.37 -14.36
C SER A 570 22.16 -16.54 -14.34
N LEU A 571 23.46 -16.24 -14.17
CA LEU A 571 24.51 -17.23 -14.28
C LEU A 571 25.57 -17.05 -13.19
N SER A 572 25.80 -18.10 -12.39
CA SER A 572 26.92 -18.12 -11.46
C SER A 572 28.24 -18.34 -12.21
N VAL A 573 29.37 -17.86 -11.68
CA VAL A 573 30.72 -18.13 -12.23
C VAL A 573 31.08 -19.64 -12.28
N ARG A 574 30.26 -20.51 -11.69
CA ARG A 574 30.41 -21.96 -11.74
C ARG A 574 29.63 -22.61 -12.88
N GLY A 575 28.70 -21.88 -13.51
CA GLY A 575 27.83 -22.37 -14.57
C GLY A 575 26.41 -22.69 -14.12
N ASP A 576 26.05 -22.47 -12.86
CA ASP A 576 24.69 -22.69 -12.36
C ASP A 576 23.75 -21.61 -12.90
N VAL A 577 22.60 -22.03 -13.43
CA VAL A 577 21.56 -21.11 -13.90
C VAL A 577 20.72 -20.68 -12.70
N LEU A 578 20.61 -19.37 -12.49
CA LEU A 578 19.98 -18.77 -11.33
C LEU A 578 18.62 -18.16 -11.69
N PRO A 579 17.66 -18.13 -10.74
CA PRO A 579 16.32 -17.62 -10.98
C PRO A 579 16.31 -16.14 -11.35
N VAL A 580 15.26 -15.73 -12.05
CA VAL A 580 15.04 -14.36 -12.52
C VAL A 580 13.62 -13.89 -12.19
N GLY A 581 13.44 -12.59 -12.06
CA GLY A 581 12.11 -11.99 -11.92
C GLY A 581 11.33 -11.97 -13.24
N GLY A 582 9.99 -11.96 -13.13
CA GLY A 582 9.06 -11.74 -14.23
C GLY A 582 9.06 -12.84 -15.30
N VAL A 583 9.29 -14.10 -14.91
CA VAL A 583 9.41 -15.23 -15.86
C VAL A 583 8.16 -15.40 -16.73
N THR A 584 6.96 -15.30 -16.15
CA THR A 584 5.69 -15.38 -16.87
C THR A 584 5.59 -14.35 -17.99
N HIS A 585 5.85 -13.07 -17.68
CA HIS A 585 5.80 -11.98 -18.66
C HIS A 585 6.84 -12.16 -19.78
N LYS A 586 8.00 -12.72 -19.46
CA LYS A 586 9.06 -13.03 -20.44
C LYS A 586 8.66 -14.16 -21.37
N ILE A 587 8.07 -15.24 -20.85
CA ILE A 587 7.58 -16.38 -21.67
C ILE A 587 6.49 -15.88 -22.62
N GLU A 588 5.53 -15.11 -22.14
CA GLU A 588 4.47 -14.57 -23.00
C GLU A 588 5.01 -13.62 -24.07
N ALA A 589 6.07 -12.87 -23.77
CA ALA A 589 6.73 -12.03 -24.77
C ALA A 589 7.37 -12.86 -25.88
N ALA A 590 7.95 -14.01 -25.54
CA ALA A 590 8.48 -14.96 -26.52
C ALA A 590 7.36 -15.55 -27.39
N ALA A 591 6.25 -15.99 -26.78
CA ALA A 591 5.07 -16.49 -27.51
C ALA A 591 4.49 -15.41 -28.45
N LYS A 592 4.31 -14.17 -27.96
CA LYS A 592 3.83 -13.01 -28.75
C LYS A 592 4.77 -12.60 -29.88
N ALA A 593 6.04 -12.99 -29.82
CA ALA A 593 7.03 -12.79 -30.87
C ALA A 593 7.06 -13.95 -31.89
N GLY A 594 6.27 -15.01 -31.66
CA GLY A 594 6.21 -16.19 -32.52
C GLY A 594 7.48 -17.04 -32.42
N LEU A 595 8.06 -17.15 -31.22
CA LEU A 595 9.14 -18.08 -30.91
C LEU A 595 8.53 -19.39 -30.40
N ASP A 596 9.06 -20.52 -30.86
CA ASP A 596 8.50 -21.85 -30.59
C ASP A 596 8.96 -22.41 -29.24
N ARG A 597 10.11 -21.95 -28.73
CA ARG A 597 10.77 -22.52 -27.54
C ARG A 597 11.35 -21.43 -26.63
N VAL A 598 11.32 -21.65 -25.32
CA VAL A 598 11.94 -20.75 -24.32
C VAL A 598 12.70 -21.51 -23.23
N ILE A 599 13.94 -21.10 -22.98
CA ILE A 599 14.73 -21.59 -21.85
C ILE A 599 14.53 -20.69 -20.64
N ILE A 600 14.21 -21.32 -19.50
CA ILE A 600 14.07 -20.65 -18.20
C ILE A 600 14.91 -21.37 -17.13
N PRO A 601 15.26 -20.70 -16.02
CA PRO A 601 15.86 -21.39 -14.88
C PRO A 601 14.87 -22.42 -14.31
N ALA A 602 15.34 -23.64 -14.01
CA ALA A 602 14.52 -24.66 -13.37
C ALA A 602 13.93 -24.20 -12.03
N ALA A 603 14.65 -23.31 -11.31
CA ALA A 603 14.16 -22.69 -10.08
C ALA A 603 12.94 -21.78 -10.27
N ASN A 604 12.60 -21.39 -11.51
CA ASN A 604 11.41 -20.60 -11.84
C ASN A 604 10.30 -21.42 -12.52
N GLU A 605 10.49 -22.73 -12.76
CA GLU A 605 9.47 -23.59 -13.39
C GLU A 605 8.12 -23.46 -12.68
N ASP A 606 8.22 -23.39 -11.37
CA ASP A 606 7.13 -23.24 -10.42
C ASP A 606 6.47 -21.84 -10.45
N ASP A 607 7.17 -20.79 -10.89
CA ASP A 607 6.64 -19.41 -10.97
C ASP A 607 5.88 -19.12 -12.29
N VAL A 608 5.81 -20.10 -13.20
CA VAL A 608 5.20 -19.95 -14.54
C VAL A 608 3.68 -19.98 -14.43
N MET A 609 3.05 -18.86 -14.75
CA MET A 609 1.58 -18.68 -14.72
C MET A 609 1.09 -17.99 -16.02
N ILE A 610 1.35 -18.62 -17.16
CA ILE A 610 0.98 -18.09 -18.48
C ILE A 610 -0.52 -18.21 -18.74
N GLU A 611 -1.09 -17.29 -19.52
CA GLU A 611 -2.50 -17.41 -19.92
C GLU A 611 -2.70 -18.62 -20.85
N GLU A 612 -3.87 -19.27 -20.76
CA GLU A 612 -4.24 -20.43 -21.60
C GLU A 612 -3.98 -20.19 -23.10
N GLU A 613 -4.14 -18.94 -23.57
CA GLU A 613 -3.90 -18.59 -24.97
C GLU A 613 -2.44 -18.80 -25.43
N TYR A 614 -1.46 -18.81 -24.51
CA TYR A 614 -0.04 -18.96 -24.81
C TYR A 614 0.52 -20.36 -24.53
N GLU A 615 -0.17 -21.22 -23.78
CA GLU A 615 0.32 -22.55 -23.38
C GLU A 615 0.70 -23.42 -24.58
N ASP A 616 -0.15 -23.43 -25.61
CA ASP A 616 0.08 -24.21 -26.83
C ASP A 616 1.02 -23.52 -27.84
N GLN A 617 1.44 -22.28 -27.57
CA GLN A 617 2.25 -21.49 -28.51
C GLN A 617 3.76 -21.64 -28.28
N ILE A 618 4.20 -22.05 -27.08
CA ILE A 618 5.62 -22.06 -26.74
C ILE A 618 5.98 -23.23 -25.81
N GLU A 619 7.05 -23.96 -26.18
CA GLU A 619 7.62 -25.01 -25.34
C GLU A 619 8.55 -24.40 -24.27
N ILE A 620 8.29 -24.68 -23.00
CA ILE A 620 9.09 -24.20 -21.87
C ILE A 620 10.12 -25.25 -21.49
N ILE A 621 11.40 -24.85 -21.45
CA ILE A 621 12.54 -25.74 -21.22
C ILE A 621 13.28 -25.29 -19.95
N PRO A 622 12.98 -25.90 -18.79
CA PRO A 622 13.68 -25.58 -17.54
C PRO A 622 15.09 -26.16 -17.54
N VAL A 623 16.08 -25.35 -17.14
CA VAL A 623 17.49 -25.76 -17.07
C VAL A 623 18.15 -25.33 -15.76
N SER A 624 19.09 -26.13 -15.28
CA SER A 624 19.83 -25.87 -14.03
C SER A 624 21.28 -25.42 -14.27
N HIS A 625 21.83 -25.67 -15.46
CA HIS A 625 23.24 -25.45 -15.73
C HIS A 625 23.50 -25.00 -17.18
N ILE A 626 24.54 -24.20 -17.41
CA ILE A 626 24.88 -23.61 -18.73
C ILE A 626 25.08 -24.66 -19.84
N SER A 627 25.54 -25.85 -19.48
CA SER A 627 25.69 -26.95 -20.44
C SER A 627 24.36 -27.37 -21.05
N GLU A 628 23.28 -27.37 -20.27
CA GLU A 628 21.93 -27.69 -20.74
C GLU A 628 21.41 -26.58 -21.65
N VAL A 629 21.68 -25.31 -21.30
CA VAL A 629 21.36 -24.15 -22.17
C VAL A 629 21.98 -24.33 -23.56
N LEU A 630 23.28 -24.63 -23.62
CA LEU A 630 24.01 -24.79 -24.88
C LEU A 630 23.58 -26.05 -25.65
N GLU A 631 23.28 -27.13 -24.93
CA GLU A 631 22.73 -28.36 -25.50
C GLU A 631 21.35 -28.13 -26.15
N VAL A 632 20.56 -27.17 -25.67
CA VAL A 632 19.27 -26.84 -26.30
C VAL A 632 19.43 -25.78 -27.39
N ALA A 633 20.30 -24.78 -27.19
CA ALA A 633 20.40 -23.60 -28.04
C ALA A 633 21.25 -23.77 -29.31
N LEU A 634 22.34 -24.54 -29.24
CA LEU A 634 23.27 -24.68 -30.37
C LEU A 634 22.78 -25.73 -31.38
N ALA A 635 22.94 -25.41 -32.67
CA ALA A 635 22.63 -26.29 -33.80
C ALA A 635 23.86 -27.07 -34.30
N GLY A 636 23.63 -28.27 -34.85
CA GLY A 636 24.65 -29.17 -35.41
C GLY A 636 25.20 -30.20 -34.41
N GLU A 637 24.94 -31.50 -34.64
CA GLU A 637 25.20 -32.58 -33.66
C GLU A 637 26.69 -32.78 -33.30
N ALA A 638 27.59 -32.88 -34.28
CA ALA A 638 28.96 -33.35 -34.02
C ALA A 638 29.88 -32.35 -33.28
N GLU A 639 29.78 -31.06 -33.61
CA GLU A 639 30.60 -29.98 -33.01
C GLU A 639 30.04 -29.57 -31.65
N LYS A 640 28.71 -29.59 -31.52
CA LYS A 640 27.96 -29.41 -30.27
C LYS A 640 28.28 -30.48 -29.24
N ASP A 641 28.20 -31.76 -29.60
CA ASP A 641 28.40 -32.86 -28.65
C ASP A 641 29.81 -32.80 -28.03
N SER A 642 30.83 -32.50 -28.86
CA SER A 642 32.21 -32.29 -28.39
C SER A 642 32.34 -31.11 -27.43
N LEU A 643 31.66 -29.98 -27.68
CA LEU A 643 31.68 -28.81 -26.81
C LEU A 643 30.92 -29.06 -25.49
N VAL A 644 29.73 -29.64 -25.57
CA VAL A 644 28.89 -29.96 -24.41
C VAL A 644 29.58 -30.99 -23.52
N ASP A 645 30.21 -32.02 -24.10
CA ASP A 645 30.99 -33.01 -23.34
C ASP A 645 32.23 -32.38 -22.68
N ARG A 646 32.95 -31.47 -23.36
CA ARG A 646 34.04 -30.70 -22.74
C ARG A 646 33.55 -29.91 -21.53
N LEU A 647 32.43 -29.20 -21.68
CA LEU A 647 31.82 -28.41 -20.62
C LEU A 647 31.42 -29.30 -19.42
N LYS A 648 30.70 -30.40 -19.68
CA LYS A 648 30.28 -31.39 -18.66
C LYS A 648 31.48 -31.99 -17.93
N ASN A 649 32.61 -32.22 -18.60
CA ASN A 649 33.83 -32.75 -17.96
C ASN A 649 34.54 -31.71 -17.06
N ILE A 650 34.61 -30.45 -17.51
CA ILE A 650 35.24 -29.35 -16.73
C ILE A 650 34.39 -28.98 -15.50
N THR A 651 33.06 -29.03 -15.63
CA THR A 651 32.15 -28.75 -14.50
C THR A 651 31.90 -29.98 -13.62
N GLY A 652 31.79 -31.17 -14.20
CA GLY A 652 31.64 -32.45 -13.48
C GLY A 652 32.82 -32.78 -12.58
N SER A 653 34.05 -32.47 -12.99
CA SER A 653 35.24 -32.62 -12.13
C SER A 653 35.27 -31.67 -10.92
N ALA A 654 34.47 -30.59 -10.93
CA ALA A 654 34.26 -29.71 -9.78
C ALA A 654 33.19 -30.26 -8.81
N LEU A 655 32.16 -30.95 -9.32
CA LEU A 655 31.12 -31.64 -8.53
C LEU A 655 31.63 -32.92 -7.85
N GLU A 656 32.43 -33.75 -8.52
CA GLU A 656 32.96 -35.00 -7.94
C GLU A 656 33.94 -34.78 -6.77
N ARG A 657 34.62 -33.62 -6.73
CA ARG A 657 35.52 -33.27 -5.60
C ARG A 657 34.78 -33.05 -4.28
N GLN A 658 33.47 -32.83 -4.29
CA GLN A 658 32.67 -32.67 -3.07
C GLN A 658 32.13 -34.00 -2.52
N VAL A 659 31.90 -35.00 -3.36
CA VAL A 659 31.39 -36.31 -2.92
C VAL A 659 32.52 -37.19 -2.33
N GLY A 660 33.78 -36.92 -2.67
CA GLY A 660 34.95 -37.66 -2.18
C GLY A 660 35.47 -37.30 -0.77
N ARG A 661 34.81 -36.41 -0.03
CA ARG A 661 35.25 -35.98 1.32
C ARG A 661 34.12 -35.90 2.36
N SER A 662 33.26 -36.91 2.43
CA SER A 662 32.51 -37.21 3.65
C SER A 662 33.08 -38.47 4.31
N GLY A 663 34.34 -38.38 4.73
CA GLY A 663 34.94 -39.33 5.66
C GLY A 663 34.56 -38.95 7.09
N THR A 664 33.81 -39.84 7.74
CA THR A 664 33.48 -39.91 9.17
C THR A 664 34.38 -39.09 10.09
N GLY A 665 33.82 -38.07 10.74
CA GLY A 665 34.46 -37.33 11.83
C GLY A 665 33.44 -36.52 12.61
N SER A 666 32.87 -37.14 13.64
CA SER A 666 32.00 -36.48 14.63
C SER A 666 32.79 -35.40 15.38
N PRO A 667 32.33 -34.14 15.49
CA PRO A 667 32.93 -33.20 16.41
C PRO A 667 32.31 -33.35 17.80
N SER A 668 33.17 -33.58 18.80
CA SER A 668 32.84 -33.51 20.23
C SER A 668 32.56 -32.05 20.65
N PRO A 669 31.64 -31.81 21.59
CA PRO A 669 31.25 -30.46 22.00
C PRO A 669 32.24 -29.86 23.02
N GLN A 670 32.64 -28.61 22.77
CA GLN A 670 33.09 -27.65 23.78
C GLN A 670 32.38 -26.33 23.57
#